data_AF-A0A962WCN6-F1
#
_entry.id   AF-A0A962WCN6-F1
#
_cell.length_a   1.000
_cell.length_b   1.000
_cell.length_c   1.000
_cell.angle_alpha   90.00
_cell.angle_beta   90.00
_cell.angle_gamma   90.00
#
_symmetry.space_group_name_H-M   'P 1'
#
loop_
_entity.id
_entity.type
_entity.pdbx_description
1 polymer ?
#
loop_
_entity_poly.entity_id
_entity_poly.type
_entity_poly.pdbx_seq_one_letter_code
_entity_poly.pdbx_strand_id
1 'polypeptide(L)'
;MSSRARATPMLLIMLGCAAATAQAPTSPATGEPPGSSVSARDPEPHDISGPRRTPDHDAPKRPVHANRLSHEASPYLLQHAHNPVDWYPWGDEALEKARREDKPIFLSIGYSACHWCHVMERESFEDPAVAELLNRWFVPVKVDRERRPDLDAAYMSAVRLLSGRGGWPMSVFLTPDGRPFFGDTYVPRDEFVDLLETIRSAWDARRDDLIARAGTIVAAIAVRNVVSADENPPGEDTIVAAVEAILLRADRFQGGFGQAPKFPNEPYLNLLLARAERSGDESIIATLVQTLDAMARGGIHDQIGGGFHRYSTDPAWLVPHFEKMLYNQAQLGRIYLRAWSLTGNRDFAAVARDTLDHVLRDMQADTGGFHSATDADSDGGEGRYFLWMPAQITAVLTEDDARLAMDLYDITEAADFEDGNIPHLPAPLSDYASTRGLDLERLHERVERINQRLLSARRERPAPLRDDKIITAWNGMMIATLADAGDRLGEPRYLDAAVRAAEFIWNHNHGTNEGLRRAALHGKTTGDATQRDHAFLAEGLLTLFDVTRDPRWLERARTLADAMLGRFRDARRGGFFLATEDALPAGMPRTKDVRDTAMPSGNAAALNVLQRLSRRVDEPAYAEYARETASAFAGTIRDDPPAHASLLGAIDELWHGETGAHQSAANGAITVDADVEDTTLTVRIAIAPGWHINAHHPLSGHLIPTELGLSPEDPDWRLSAIDYPAPEHTTTGFQEEPMALYSGRVSMTADIREADPSGPAILTPMIWLRLQACTDEACLLPETLRLRATRQNDRAFGFYTVSTDGLKTAENF
;
A
#
# COMPACT_ATOMS: atom_id res chain seq x y z
N MET A 1 8.85 -59.37 57.96
CA MET A 1 9.98 -58.47 58.24
C MET A 1 9.87 -57.32 57.24
N SER A 2 9.25 -56.19 57.59
CA SER A 2 9.91 -54.92 58.00
C SER A 2 10.97 -54.47 56.98
N SER A 3 11.03 -53.27 56.39
CA SER A 3 10.56 -51.93 56.76
C SER A 3 10.66 -50.96 55.55
N ARG A 4 9.70 -50.03 55.50
CA ARG A 4 9.67 -48.63 54.98
C ARG A 4 10.90 -48.04 54.24
N ALA A 5 10.63 -47.30 53.14
CA ALA A 5 10.83 -45.84 53.07
C ALA A 5 10.17 -45.19 51.81
N ARG A 6 9.82 -43.90 51.96
CA ARG A 6 8.95 -43.00 51.17
C ARG A 6 9.51 -42.53 49.81
N ALA A 7 8.63 -42.22 48.85
CA ALA A 7 8.57 -40.94 48.12
C ALA A 7 7.22 -40.77 47.36
N THR A 8 6.76 -39.53 47.28
CA THR A 8 5.41 -38.99 46.98
C THR A 8 4.98 -39.05 45.50
N PRO A 9 3.67 -39.17 45.15
CA PRO A 9 3.20 -39.18 43.76
C PRO A 9 2.68 -37.81 43.28
N MET A 10 2.77 -37.59 41.96
CA MET A 10 2.16 -36.50 41.19
C MET A 10 0.96 -37.11 40.44
N LEU A 11 -0.26 -36.63 40.69
CA LEU A 11 -1.50 -37.19 40.12
C LEU A 11 -2.20 -36.15 39.22
N LEU A 12 -2.40 -36.56 37.96
CA LEU A 12 -3.36 -36.06 36.98
C LEU A 12 -4.78 -35.98 37.56
N ILE A 13 -5.55 -34.94 37.23
CA ILE A 13 -7.01 -34.96 37.37
C ILE A 13 -7.67 -34.80 36.00
N MET A 14 -8.53 -35.78 35.73
CA MET A 14 -9.44 -35.95 34.60
C MET A 14 -10.62 -34.97 34.65
N LEU A 15 -11.06 -34.48 33.49
CA LEU A 15 -12.44 -34.00 33.31
C LEU A 15 -13.32 -35.17 32.85
N GLY A 16 -14.36 -35.45 33.63
CA GLY A 16 -15.37 -36.47 33.33
C GLY A 16 -16.54 -35.91 32.51
N CYS A 17 -16.86 -36.62 31.44
CA CYS A 17 -18.13 -36.54 30.71
C CYS A 17 -19.26 -37.17 31.53
N ALA A 18 -20.46 -36.59 31.46
CA ALA A 18 -21.70 -37.32 31.70
C ALA A 18 -22.79 -36.81 30.74
N ALA A 19 -23.30 -37.75 29.94
CA ALA A 19 -24.37 -37.57 28.98
C ALA A 19 -25.75 -37.81 29.62
N ALA A 20 -26.78 -37.14 29.13
CA ALA A 20 -28.17 -37.59 29.28
C ALA A 20 -29.06 -37.06 28.12
N THR A 21 -29.31 -37.97 27.18
CA THR A 21 -30.59 -38.31 26.49
C THR A 21 -31.55 -37.21 25.99
N ALA A 22 -31.84 -37.32 24.68
CA ALA A 22 -32.82 -36.58 23.91
C ALA A 22 -34.27 -37.04 24.11
N GLN A 23 -35.22 -36.10 24.01
CA GLN A 23 -36.60 -36.31 23.59
C GLN A 23 -37.22 -35.00 23.07
N ALA A 24 -37.73 -35.01 21.84
CA ALA A 24 -38.78 -34.09 21.35
C ALA A 24 -40.15 -34.78 21.57
N PRO A 25 -41.36 -34.15 21.46
CA PRO A 25 -41.70 -32.92 20.72
C PRO A 25 -42.83 -32.02 21.32
N THR A 26 -43.28 -31.03 20.53
CA THR A 26 -44.61 -30.37 20.45
C THR A 26 -44.71 -28.88 20.87
N SER A 27 -45.30 -28.10 19.95
CA SER A 27 -45.85 -26.74 20.14
C SER A 27 -47.29 -26.87 20.65
N PRO A 28 -47.82 -25.98 21.51
CA PRO A 28 -48.52 -24.80 20.95
C PRO A 28 -48.56 -23.51 21.83
N ALA A 29 -48.83 -22.40 21.14
CA ALA A 29 -49.70 -21.25 21.48
C ALA A 29 -49.46 -20.37 22.74
N THR A 30 -49.24 -19.07 22.43
CA THR A 30 -49.84 -17.84 22.99
C THR A 30 -49.80 -17.58 24.50
N GLY A 31 -49.02 -16.55 24.88
CA GLY A 31 -49.15 -15.83 26.14
C GLY A 31 -48.07 -14.75 26.30
N GLU A 32 -48.39 -13.49 26.00
CA GLU A 32 -47.62 -12.32 26.45
C GLU A 32 -47.69 -12.16 27.98
N PRO A 33 -46.60 -11.69 28.60
CA PRO A 33 -46.73 -10.67 29.65
C PRO A 33 -45.61 -9.59 29.55
N PRO A 34 -45.72 -8.47 30.30
CA PRO A 34 -45.82 -7.11 29.78
C PRO A 34 -44.48 -6.39 29.53
N GLY A 35 -44.55 -5.39 28.65
CA GLY A 35 -43.42 -4.58 28.22
C GLY A 35 -42.80 -3.69 29.30
N SER A 36 -41.47 -3.56 29.19
CA SER A 36 -40.76 -2.34 29.56
C SER A 36 -40.04 -1.85 28.30
N SER A 37 -40.60 -0.79 27.73
CA SER A 37 -40.11 -0.11 26.55
C SER A 37 -38.92 0.78 26.92
N VAL A 38 -37.72 0.42 26.46
CA VAL A 38 -36.70 1.41 26.11
C VAL A 38 -36.40 1.16 24.64
N SER A 39 -37.00 1.98 23.77
CA SER A 39 -36.75 1.92 22.33
C SER A 39 -35.26 2.15 22.09
N ALA A 40 -34.60 1.16 21.48
CA ALA A 40 -33.40 1.41 20.72
C ALA A 40 -33.78 2.41 19.61
N ARG A 41 -33.33 3.65 19.75
CA ARG A 41 -33.32 4.59 18.63
C ARG A 41 -32.15 4.18 17.76
N ASP A 42 -32.44 3.81 16.53
CA ASP A 42 -31.45 3.81 15.45
C ASP A 42 -30.80 5.20 15.40
N PRO A 43 -29.47 5.32 15.28
CA PRO A 43 -28.85 6.62 15.08
C PRO A 43 -29.23 7.12 13.68
N GLU A 44 -29.96 8.23 13.62
CA GLU A 44 -30.16 8.99 12.39
C GLU A 44 -28.80 9.43 11.81
N PRO A 45 -28.68 9.57 10.48
CA PRO A 45 -27.45 10.04 9.85
C PRO A 45 -27.12 11.44 10.36
N HIS A 46 -25.97 11.57 11.01
CA HIS A 46 -25.44 12.88 11.42
C HIS A 46 -25.29 13.75 10.17
N ASP A 47 -25.96 14.90 10.20
CA ASP A 47 -25.83 16.00 9.26
C ASP A 47 -24.34 16.39 9.15
N ILE A 48 -23.78 16.23 7.95
CA ILE A 48 -22.37 16.49 7.61
C ILE A 48 -22.16 17.99 7.29
N SER A 49 -23.13 18.85 7.59
CA SER A 49 -22.90 20.30 7.56
C SER A 49 -22.10 20.72 8.80
N GLY A 50 -20.79 20.96 8.60
CA GLY A 50 -19.91 21.53 9.61
C GLY A 50 -20.45 22.86 10.17
N PRO A 51 -20.02 23.28 11.38
CA PRO A 51 -20.52 24.50 12.00
C PRO A 51 -20.16 25.73 11.15
N ARG A 52 -21.16 26.60 10.91
CA ARG A 52 -20.98 27.88 10.20
C ARG A 52 -19.96 28.76 10.96
N ARG A 53 -18.93 29.20 10.24
CA ARG A 53 -17.86 30.10 10.72
C ARG A 53 -18.42 31.40 11.31
N THR A 54 -17.88 31.81 12.46
CA THR A 54 -17.91 33.22 12.90
C THR A 54 -16.65 33.92 12.38
N PRO A 55 -16.74 35.15 11.84
CA PRO A 55 -15.59 35.85 11.31
C PRO A 55 -14.97 36.74 12.40
N ASP A 56 -13.89 36.28 13.05
CA ASP A 56 -12.97 37.21 13.71
C ASP A 56 -11.59 36.57 13.93
N HIS A 57 -10.60 36.94 13.09
CA HIS A 57 -9.19 36.73 13.40
C HIS A 57 -8.36 37.91 12.87
N ASP A 58 -8.11 38.86 13.76
CA ASP A 58 -6.98 39.80 13.69
C ASP A 58 -5.63 39.04 13.72
N ALA A 59 -4.63 39.66 13.08
CA ALA A 59 -3.23 39.22 12.85
C ALA A 59 -2.54 38.41 13.98
N PRO A 60 -1.56 37.54 13.64
CA PRO A 60 -0.94 36.63 14.60
C PRO A 60 -0.18 37.39 15.71
N LYS A 61 -0.69 37.28 16.94
CA LYS A 61 0.07 37.62 18.15
C LYS A 61 1.30 36.71 18.21
N ARG A 62 2.49 37.27 18.40
CA ARG A 62 3.73 36.49 18.60
C ARG A 62 3.53 35.49 19.77
N PRO A 63 3.88 34.21 19.61
CA PRO A 63 3.67 33.20 20.65
C PRO A 63 4.54 33.47 21.88
N VAL A 64 3.95 33.35 23.07
CA VAL A 64 4.54 33.75 24.37
C VAL A 64 5.36 32.61 25.02
N HIS A 65 5.24 31.37 24.53
CA HIS A 65 5.95 30.20 25.05
C HIS A 65 6.20 29.16 23.95
N ALA A 66 7.29 28.39 24.05
CA ALA A 66 7.57 27.23 23.21
C ALA A 66 7.76 26.01 24.12
N ASN A 67 7.01 24.94 23.85
CA ASN A 67 7.17 23.66 24.55
C ASN A 67 8.31 22.83 23.92
N ARG A 68 8.50 21.60 24.41
CA ARG A 68 9.62 20.73 24.00
C ARG A 68 9.57 20.30 22.53
N LEU A 69 8.39 20.33 21.91
CA LEU A 69 8.25 19.99 20.48
C LEU A 69 8.95 21.01 19.57
N SER A 70 9.32 22.19 20.06
CA SER A 70 10.13 23.16 19.31
C SER A 70 11.52 22.66 18.91
N HIS A 71 11.97 21.54 19.49
CA HIS A 71 13.23 20.87 19.15
C HIS A 71 13.05 19.65 18.24
N GLU A 72 11.81 19.29 17.90
CA GLU A 72 11.52 18.16 17.02
C GLU A 72 11.75 18.51 15.56
N ALA A 73 12.04 17.47 14.76
CA ALA A 73 12.16 17.63 13.31
C ALA A 73 10.82 17.46 12.58
N SER A 74 9.85 16.74 13.16
CA SER A 74 8.57 16.48 12.51
C SER A 74 7.78 17.76 12.27
N PRO A 75 7.33 18.05 11.03
CA PRO A 75 6.43 19.17 10.77
C PRO A 75 5.16 19.13 11.63
N TYR A 76 4.57 17.94 11.81
CA TYR A 76 3.41 17.74 12.67
C TYR A 76 3.70 18.09 14.14
N LEU A 77 4.84 17.67 14.69
CA LEU A 77 5.17 18.00 16.08
C LEU A 77 5.49 19.50 16.24
N LEU A 78 6.19 20.09 15.27
CA LEU A 78 6.52 21.51 15.27
C LEU A 78 5.28 22.40 15.19
N GLN A 79 4.23 21.97 14.49
CA GLN A 79 2.95 22.67 14.47
C GLN A 79 2.40 22.90 15.89
N HIS A 80 2.57 21.92 16.78
CA HIS A 80 2.08 21.97 18.16
C HIS A 80 3.09 22.60 19.14
N ALA A 81 4.23 23.11 18.67
CA ALA A 81 5.32 23.61 19.53
C ALA A 81 4.95 24.85 20.36
N HIS A 82 3.91 25.58 19.93
CA HIS A 82 3.47 26.83 20.56
C HIS A 82 2.13 26.71 21.28
N ASN A 83 1.57 25.50 21.35
CA ASN A 83 0.31 25.27 22.06
C ASN A 83 0.52 25.49 23.57
N PRO A 84 -0.50 25.98 24.30
CA PRO A 84 -0.42 26.14 25.76
C PRO A 84 -0.26 24.81 26.51
N VAL A 85 -0.59 23.68 25.88
CA VAL A 85 -0.26 22.35 26.42
C VAL A 85 1.27 22.15 26.42
N ASP A 86 1.83 21.75 27.56
CA ASP A 86 3.26 21.45 27.74
C ASP A 86 3.58 20.07 27.16
N TRP A 87 3.53 19.98 25.83
CA TRP A 87 3.75 18.75 25.10
C TRP A 87 5.16 18.21 25.28
N TYR A 88 5.25 16.89 25.48
CA TYR A 88 6.47 16.11 25.37
C TYR A 88 6.45 15.32 24.05
N PRO A 89 7.60 15.19 23.36
CA PRO A 89 7.74 14.11 22.40
C PRO A 89 7.75 12.77 23.16
N TRP A 90 7.45 11.69 22.45
CA TRP A 90 7.59 10.37 23.02
C TRP A 90 9.05 10.03 23.31
N GLY A 91 9.36 9.68 24.56
CA GLY A 91 10.70 9.27 24.97
C GLY A 91 10.83 9.13 26.49
N ASP A 92 12.05 8.83 26.93
CA ASP A 92 12.35 8.54 28.33
C ASP A 92 12.01 9.72 29.26
N GLU A 93 12.21 10.97 28.83
CA GLU A 93 11.87 12.15 29.64
C GLU A 93 10.39 12.17 30.06
N ALA A 94 9.48 11.90 29.11
CA ALA A 94 8.05 11.87 29.37
C ALA A 94 7.66 10.71 30.30
N LEU A 95 8.21 9.51 30.04
CA LEU A 95 7.94 8.31 30.82
C LEU A 95 8.48 8.43 32.26
N GLU A 96 9.70 8.96 32.42
CA GLU A 96 10.30 9.20 33.73
C GLU A 96 9.56 10.27 34.52
N LYS A 97 9.12 11.35 33.86
CA LYS A 97 8.27 12.36 34.50
C LYS A 97 6.97 11.74 35.00
N ALA A 98 6.29 10.95 34.17
CA ALA A 98 5.05 10.29 34.54
C ALA A 98 5.23 9.39 35.76
N ARG A 99 6.31 8.59 35.79
CA ARG A 99 6.65 7.72 36.94
C ARG A 99 6.98 8.52 38.20
N ARG A 100 7.81 9.56 38.08
CA ARG A 100 8.24 10.38 39.21
C ARG A 100 7.10 11.17 39.84
N GLU A 101 6.20 11.69 39.02
CA GLU A 101 5.04 12.49 39.46
C GLU A 101 3.80 11.62 39.73
N ASP A 102 3.87 10.32 39.48
CA ASP A 102 2.77 9.36 39.63
C ASP A 102 1.51 9.72 38.81
N LYS A 103 1.71 10.43 37.70
CA LYS A 103 0.65 10.96 36.83
C LYS A 103 0.38 10.05 35.62
N PRO A 104 -0.88 9.90 35.21
CA PRO A 104 -1.20 9.25 33.95
C PRO A 104 -0.66 10.07 32.76
N ILE A 105 -0.40 9.39 31.65
CA ILE A 105 0.02 10.01 30.39
C ILE A 105 -1.22 10.23 29.54
N PHE A 106 -1.36 11.43 28.97
CA PHE A 106 -2.29 11.67 27.85
C PHE A 106 -1.49 11.62 26.56
N LEU A 107 -1.70 10.57 25.77
CA LEU A 107 -1.04 10.34 24.49
C LEU A 107 -1.96 10.75 23.34
N SER A 108 -1.50 11.73 22.54
CA SER A 108 -2.15 12.15 21.29
C SER A 108 -1.30 11.73 20.09
N ILE A 109 -1.84 10.87 19.22
CA ILE A 109 -1.17 10.41 17.98
C ILE A 109 -1.89 10.98 16.75
N GLY A 110 -1.14 11.55 15.80
CA GLY A 110 -1.66 12.05 14.52
C GLY A 110 -0.55 12.27 13.49
N TYR A 111 -0.84 13.05 12.45
CA TYR A 111 0.08 13.40 11.36
C TYR A 111 -0.32 14.75 10.75
N SER A 112 0.58 15.35 9.98
CA SER A 112 0.51 16.74 9.49
C SER A 112 -0.71 17.03 8.62
N ALA A 113 -1.07 16.12 7.71
CA ALA A 113 -2.18 16.32 6.78
C ALA A 113 -3.55 15.84 7.31
N CYS A 114 -3.65 15.54 8.61
CA CYS A 114 -4.87 15.05 9.25
C CYS A 114 -5.84 16.19 9.62
N HIS A 115 -6.93 16.34 8.88
CA HIS A 115 -7.96 17.38 9.16
C HIS A 115 -8.50 17.34 10.61
N TRP A 116 -8.96 16.18 11.08
CA TRP A 116 -9.51 16.06 12.44
C TRP A 116 -8.46 16.32 13.53
N CYS A 117 -7.17 16.15 13.22
CA CYS A 117 -6.10 16.48 14.14
C CYS A 117 -5.98 18.01 14.30
N HIS A 118 -6.14 18.77 13.20
CA HIS A 118 -6.20 20.24 13.21
C HIS A 118 -7.47 20.76 13.89
N VAL A 119 -8.62 20.11 13.66
CA VAL A 119 -9.87 20.45 14.37
C VAL A 119 -9.70 20.30 15.87
N MET A 120 -9.20 19.14 16.32
CA MET A 120 -8.97 18.89 17.75
C MET A 120 -7.91 19.84 18.35
N GLU A 121 -6.90 20.22 17.58
CA GLU A 121 -5.94 21.24 17.99
C GLU A 121 -6.61 22.57 18.27
N ARG A 122 -7.31 23.14 17.28
CA ARG A 122 -7.94 24.46 17.38
C ARG A 122 -8.98 24.52 18.48
N GLU A 123 -9.79 23.47 18.60
CA GLU A 123 -10.89 23.44 19.57
C GLU A 123 -10.42 23.16 21.00
N SER A 124 -9.39 22.32 21.18
CA SER A 124 -9.00 21.81 22.51
C SER A 124 -7.57 22.14 22.91
N PHE A 125 -6.57 21.92 22.05
CA PHE A 125 -5.16 22.04 22.46
C PHE A 125 -4.64 23.48 22.45
N GLU A 126 -5.30 24.38 21.72
CA GLU A 126 -5.04 25.83 21.76
C GLU A 126 -5.79 26.54 22.88
N ASP A 127 -6.80 25.91 23.48
CA ASP A 127 -7.58 26.48 24.57
C ASP A 127 -6.78 26.48 25.89
N PRO A 128 -6.48 27.65 26.49
CA PRO A 128 -5.72 27.73 27.73
C PRO A 128 -6.35 27.01 28.92
N ALA A 129 -7.69 26.93 28.99
CA ALA A 129 -8.39 26.24 30.07
C ALA A 129 -8.21 24.72 29.96
N VAL A 130 -8.36 24.16 28.76
CA VAL A 130 -8.12 22.73 28.52
C VAL A 130 -6.65 22.38 28.77
N ALA A 131 -5.74 23.24 28.31
CA ALA A 131 -4.31 23.07 28.52
C ALA A 131 -3.91 23.08 30.01
N GLU A 132 -4.54 23.94 30.83
CA GLU A 132 -4.31 23.95 32.27
C GLU A 132 -4.69 22.62 32.92
N LEU A 133 -5.82 22.03 32.54
CA LEU A 133 -6.25 20.72 33.04
C LEU A 133 -5.27 19.62 32.63
N LEU A 134 -4.88 19.58 31.34
CA LEU A 134 -3.91 18.62 30.82
C LEU A 134 -2.57 18.70 31.53
N ASN A 135 -1.98 19.90 31.62
CA ASN A 135 -0.67 20.13 32.21
C ASN A 135 -0.64 19.83 33.72
N ARG A 136 -1.77 20.04 34.41
CA ARG A 136 -1.88 19.80 35.84
C ARG A 136 -2.01 18.32 36.16
N TRP A 137 -2.88 17.60 35.44
CA TRP A 137 -3.30 16.26 35.82
C TRP A 137 -2.58 15.13 35.08
N PHE A 138 -2.01 15.42 33.92
CA PHE A 138 -1.41 14.43 33.03
C PHE A 138 0.03 14.80 32.67
N VAL A 139 0.73 13.86 32.04
CA VAL A 139 1.90 14.15 31.19
C VAL A 139 1.42 14.12 29.74
N PRO A 140 1.26 15.27 29.07
CA PRO A 140 0.80 15.32 27.68
C PRO A 140 1.93 14.91 26.73
N VAL A 141 1.70 13.89 25.91
CA VAL A 141 2.65 13.36 24.94
C VAL A 141 2.06 13.42 23.54
N LYS A 142 2.82 13.97 22.58
CA LYS A 142 2.41 14.09 21.18
C LYS A 142 3.29 13.20 20.29
N VAL A 143 2.67 12.46 19.38
CA VAL A 143 3.38 11.53 18.49
C VAL A 143 2.94 11.71 17.05
N ASP A 144 3.94 11.85 16.17
CA ASP A 144 3.78 11.72 14.72
C ASP A 144 3.78 10.23 14.33
N ARG A 145 2.63 9.71 13.87
CA ARG A 145 2.51 8.31 13.43
C ARG A 145 3.39 7.98 12.23
N GLU A 146 3.72 8.97 11.40
CA GLU A 146 4.58 8.76 10.24
C GLU A 146 6.02 8.58 10.66
N ARG A 147 6.43 9.05 11.85
CA ARG A 147 7.73 8.75 12.45
C ARG A 147 7.71 7.54 13.39
N ARG A 148 6.59 7.28 14.06
CA ARG A 148 6.42 6.19 15.03
C ARG A 148 5.17 5.32 14.75
N PRO A 149 5.14 4.60 13.62
CA PRO A 149 4.00 3.74 13.27
C PRO A 149 3.91 2.50 14.19
N ASP A 150 5.00 2.17 14.88
CA ASP A 150 5.09 1.14 15.88
C ASP A 150 4.23 1.48 17.10
N LEU A 151 4.36 2.71 17.62
CA LEU A 151 3.49 3.23 18.68
C LEU A 151 2.05 3.34 18.19
N ASP A 152 1.86 3.89 16.99
CA ASP A 152 0.54 4.00 16.35
C ASP A 152 -0.17 2.64 16.29
N ALA A 153 0.47 1.60 15.76
CA ALA A 153 -0.12 0.27 15.63
C ALA A 153 -0.41 -0.37 17.00
N ALA A 154 0.50 -0.22 17.96
CA ALA A 154 0.34 -0.78 19.31
C ALA A 154 -0.84 -0.14 20.06
N TYR A 155 -0.93 1.20 20.04
CA TYR A 155 -2.00 1.92 20.72
C TYR A 155 -3.32 1.91 19.95
N MET A 156 -3.31 1.89 18.61
CA MET A 156 -4.52 1.68 17.81
C MET A 156 -5.17 0.32 18.11
N SER A 157 -4.36 -0.71 18.33
CA SER A 157 -4.86 -2.03 18.76
C SER A 157 -5.57 -1.94 20.11
N ALA A 158 -5.03 -1.15 21.04
CA ALA A 158 -5.68 -0.90 22.33
C ALA A 158 -6.99 -0.10 22.19
N VAL A 159 -7.00 0.98 21.40
CA VAL A 159 -8.18 1.82 21.16
C VAL A 159 -9.32 1.01 20.54
N ARG A 160 -9.01 0.15 19.56
CA ARG A 160 -10.01 -0.75 18.95
C ARG A 160 -10.61 -1.74 19.94
N LEU A 161 -9.80 -2.29 20.86
CA LEU A 161 -10.29 -3.16 21.94
C LEU A 161 -11.15 -2.40 22.96
N LEU A 162 -10.83 -1.14 23.21
CA LEU A 162 -11.48 -0.31 24.23
C LEU A 162 -12.80 0.31 23.74
N SER A 163 -12.82 0.81 22.51
CA SER A 163 -13.91 1.62 21.95
C SER A 163 -14.71 0.92 20.85
N GLY A 164 -14.20 -0.19 20.30
CA GLY A 164 -14.78 -0.86 19.13
C GLY A 164 -14.50 -0.16 17.79
N ARG A 165 -13.94 1.05 17.81
CA ARG A 165 -13.58 1.85 16.62
C ARG A 165 -12.10 2.26 16.67
N GLY A 166 -11.63 2.92 15.61
CA GLY A 166 -10.28 3.46 15.55
C GLY A 166 -10.15 4.52 14.46
N GLY A 167 -9.14 5.38 14.59
CA GLY A 167 -8.94 6.52 13.70
C GLY A 167 -8.02 7.56 14.34
N TRP A 168 -7.77 8.63 13.60
CA TRP A 168 -6.96 9.77 14.05
C TRP A 168 -7.82 11.04 14.08
N PRO A 169 -7.56 11.99 15.01
CA PRO A 169 -6.55 11.94 16.06
C PRO A 169 -6.85 10.83 17.07
N MET A 170 -5.80 10.20 17.60
CA MET A 170 -5.93 9.16 18.61
C MET A 170 -5.69 9.76 19.98
N SER A 171 -6.62 9.57 20.92
CA SER A 171 -6.58 10.14 22.28
C SER A 171 -6.55 9.00 23.29
N VAL A 172 -5.39 8.72 23.89
CA VAL A 172 -5.17 7.53 24.74
C VAL A 172 -4.67 7.93 26.12
N PHE A 173 -5.22 7.35 27.16
CA PHE A 173 -4.76 7.54 28.54
C PHE A 173 -4.01 6.31 29.01
N LEU A 174 -2.77 6.54 29.45
CA LEU A 174 -1.84 5.48 29.84
C LEU A 174 -1.47 5.60 31.31
N THR A 175 -1.16 4.46 31.92
CA THR A 175 -0.45 4.40 33.18
C THR A 175 0.95 5.03 33.05
N PRO A 176 1.63 5.40 34.16
CA PRO A 176 2.98 5.97 34.12
C PRO A 176 4.04 5.10 33.43
N ASP A 177 3.82 3.80 33.34
CA ASP A 177 4.67 2.84 32.62
C ASP A 177 4.25 2.62 31.15
N GLY A 178 3.26 3.37 30.65
CA GLY A 178 2.88 3.42 29.24
C GLY A 178 1.82 2.40 28.80
N ARG A 179 1.15 1.71 29.74
CA ARG A 179 0.08 0.75 29.39
C ARG A 179 -1.27 1.47 29.27
N PRO A 180 -2.05 1.23 28.20
CA PRO A 180 -3.31 1.94 27.97
C PRO A 180 -4.42 1.41 28.88
N PHE A 181 -5.22 2.30 29.46
CA PHE A 181 -6.42 1.94 30.23
C PHE A 181 -7.71 2.58 29.69
N PHE A 182 -7.60 3.61 28.86
CA PHE A 182 -8.71 4.25 28.14
C PHE A 182 -8.20 4.79 26.80
N GLY A 183 -9.06 4.87 25.78
CA GLY A 183 -8.72 5.53 24.53
C GLY A 183 -9.92 5.67 23.59
N ASP A 184 -9.91 6.75 22.82
CA ASP A 184 -10.89 7.08 21.79
C ASP A 184 -10.19 7.84 20.62
N THR A 185 -10.95 8.33 19.66
CA THR A 185 -10.45 9.13 18.54
C THR A 185 -10.59 10.63 18.80
N TYR A 186 -11.34 11.33 17.96
CA TYR A 186 -11.73 12.72 18.14
C TYR A 186 -12.78 12.84 19.25
N VAL A 187 -12.59 13.81 20.15
CA VAL A 187 -13.54 14.14 21.21
C VAL A 187 -13.76 15.66 21.15
N PRO A 188 -15.01 16.15 20.98
CA PRO A 188 -15.31 17.58 20.99
C PRO A 188 -14.85 18.25 22.29
N ARG A 189 -14.50 19.53 22.23
CA ARG A 189 -13.91 20.28 23.36
C ARG A 189 -14.61 20.06 24.71
N ASP A 190 -15.92 20.27 24.77
CA ASP A 190 -16.65 20.23 26.04
C ASP A 190 -16.71 18.81 26.62
N GLU A 191 -16.95 17.81 25.78
CA GLU A 191 -16.88 16.39 26.16
C GLU A 191 -15.46 15.99 26.57
N PHE A 192 -14.44 16.60 25.95
CA PHE A 192 -13.05 16.35 26.30
C PHE A 192 -12.71 16.87 27.70
N VAL A 193 -13.24 18.03 28.11
CA VAL A 193 -13.11 18.53 29.49
C VAL A 193 -13.72 17.54 30.49
N ASP A 194 -14.97 17.12 30.25
CA ASP A 194 -15.66 16.15 31.11
C ASP A 194 -14.89 14.81 31.21
N LEU A 195 -14.29 14.38 30.10
CA LEU A 195 -13.46 13.19 30.04
C LEU A 195 -12.19 13.35 30.89
N LEU A 196 -11.49 14.48 30.82
CA LEU A 196 -10.28 14.74 31.63
C LEU A 196 -10.60 14.69 33.13
N GLU A 197 -11.71 15.30 33.56
CA GLU A 197 -12.16 15.28 34.96
C GLU A 197 -12.54 13.87 35.43
N THR A 198 -13.22 13.12 34.56
CA THR A 198 -13.63 11.73 34.82
C THR A 198 -12.41 10.83 35.00
N ILE A 199 -11.43 10.92 34.10
CA ILE A 199 -10.19 10.13 34.17
C ILE A 199 -9.38 10.51 35.41
N ARG A 200 -9.29 11.80 35.73
CA ARG A 200 -8.58 12.25 36.94
C ARG A 200 -9.21 11.71 38.21
N SER A 201 -10.53 11.82 38.34
CA SER A 201 -11.28 11.32 39.49
C SER A 201 -11.13 9.79 39.63
N ALA A 202 -11.16 9.07 38.52
CA ALA A 202 -10.94 7.63 38.51
C ALA A 202 -9.50 7.26 38.90
N TRP A 203 -8.49 8.04 38.47
CA TRP A 203 -7.10 7.83 38.85
C TRP A 203 -6.87 7.98 40.36
N ASP A 204 -7.53 8.94 40.98
CA ASP A 204 -7.41 9.18 42.43
C ASP A 204 -8.16 8.16 43.27
N ALA A 205 -9.36 7.78 42.84
CA ALA A 205 -10.24 6.93 43.65
C ALA A 205 -10.06 5.43 43.38
N ARG A 206 -9.66 5.03 42.16
CA ARG A 206 -9.69 3.64 41.67
C ARG A 206 -8.46 3.28 40.85
N ARG A 207 -7.29 3.74 41.31
CA ARG A 207 -6.02 3.56 40.59
C ARG A 207 -5.71 2.10 40.26
N ASP A 208 -5.82 1.22 41.26
CA ASP A 208 -5.46 -0.18 41.11
C ASP A 208 -6.37 -0.88 40.07
N ASP A 209 -7.65 -0.49 39.99
CA ASP A 209 -8.58 -0.99 38.99
C ASP A 209 -8.16 -0.57 37.57
N LEU A 210 -7.70 0.67 37.39
CA LEU A 210 -7.21 1.15 36.09
C LEU A 210 -5.91 0.44 35.67
N ILE A 211 -5.00 0.19 36.61
CA ILE A 211 -3.76 -0.55 36.35
C ILE A 211 -4.07 -2.02 36.00
N ALA A 212 -5.01 -2.65 36.72
CA ALA A 212 -5.47 -4.00 36.43
C ALA A 212 -6.10 -4.08 35.03
N ARG A 213 -6.97 -3.11 34.70
CA ARG A 213 -7.57 -2.98 33.36
C ARG A 213 -6.50 -2.84 32.27
N ALA A 214 -5.48 -2.02 32.50
CA ALA A 214 -4.36 -1.87 31.57
C ALA A 214 -3.63 -3.21 31.34
N GLY A 215 -3.43 -3.99 32.41
CA GLY A 215 -2.88 -5.34 32.32
C GLY A 215 -3.74 -6.29 31.47
N THR A 216 -5.06 -6.27 31.64
CA THR A 216 -6.00 -7.06 30.83
C THR A 216 -5.94 -6.67 29.35
N ILE A 217 -5.88 -5.38 29.04
CA ILE A 217 -5.80 -4.89 27.65
C ILE A 217 -4.49 -5.34 26.99
N VAL A 218 -3.37 -5.14 27.67
CA VAL A 218 -2.05 -5.60 27.21
C VAL A 218 -2.04 -7.11 26.94
N ALA A 219 -2.59 -7.91 27.86
CA ALA A 219 -2.70 -9.36 27.67
C ALA A 219 -3.59 -9.71 26.47
N ALA A 220 -4.71 -9.01 26.28
CA ALA A 220 -5.61 -9.22 25.15
C ALA A 220 -4.94 -8.89 23.80
N ILE A 221 -4.13 -7.83 23.73
CA ILE A 221 -3.34 -7.51 22.53
C ILE A 221 -2.31 -8.62 22.27
N ALA A 222 -1.60 -9.08 23.30
CA ALA A 222 -0.63 -10.16 23.17
C ALA A 222 -1.27 -11.47 22.68
N VAL A 223 -2.49 -11.78 23.14
CA VAL A 223 -3.28 -12.94 22.67
C VAL A 223 -3.73 -12.76 21.23
N ARG A 224 -4.18 -11.57 20.80
CA ARG A 224 -4.51 -11.32 19.38
C ARG A 224 -3.30 -11.43 18.46
N ASN A 225 -2.10 -11.15 18.95
CA ASN A 225 -0.84 -11.39 18.22
C ASN A 225 -0.43 -12.88 18.22
N VAL A 226 -1.10 -13.75 18.99
CA VAL A 226 -1.02 -15.20 18.84
C VAL A 226 -1.87 -15.56 17.63
N VAL A 227 -1.22 -15.67 16.48
CA VAL A 227 -1.91 -16.13 15.28
C VAL A 227 -2.13 -17.64 15.38
N SER A 228 -3.33 -18.11 15.03
CA SER A 228 -3.56 -19.53 14.79
C SER A 228 -2.87 -19.89 13.48
N ALA A 229 -1.59 -20.21 13.58
CA ALA A 229 -0.83 -20.75 12.47
C ALA A 229 -1.39 -22.14 12.13
N ASP A 230 -1.66 -22.36 10.86
CA ASP A 230 -1.88 -23.71 10.36
C ASP A 230 -0.55 -24.28 9.83
N GLU A 231 -0.53 -25.58 9.60
CA GLU A 231 0.60 -26.22 8.93
C GLU A 231 0.77 -25.70 7.48
N ASN A 232 -0.36 -25.43 6.80
CA ASN A 232 -0.37 -25.03 5.41
C ASN A 232 -0.91 -23.62 5.22
N PRO A 233 -0.38 -22.86 4.25
CA PRO A 233 -0.95 -21.58 3.89
C PRO A 233 -2.39 -21.69 3.31
N PRO A 234 -3.17 -20.59 3.28
CA PRO A 234 -4.54 -20.59 2.75
C PRO A 234 -4.69 -21.16 1.33
N GLY A 235 -5.70 -21.99 1.10
CA GLY A 235 -5.96 -22.57 -0.22
C GLY A 235 -6.60 -21.60 -1.22
N GLU A 236 -6.71 -22.06 -2.47
CA GLU A 236 -7.39 -21.37 -3.57
C GLU A 236 -8.84 -20.97 -3.21
N ASP A 237 -9.54 -21.80 -2.44
CA ASP A 237 -10.89 -21.56 -1.94
C ASP A 237 -10.99 -20.27 -1.12
N THR A 238 -9.97 -19.95 -0.32
CA THR A 238 -9.92 -18.73 0.49
C THR A 238 -9.70 -17.49 -0.37
N ILE A 239 -8.89 -17.61 -1.44
CA ILE A 239 -8.68 -16.54 -2.42
C ILE A 239 -9.98 -16.24 -3.16
N VAL A 240 -10.66 -17.29 -3.66
CA VAL A 240 -11.95 -17.16 -4.34
C VAL A 240 -13.00 -16.51 -3.42
N ALA A 241 -13.11 -16.96 -2.17
CA ALA A 241 -14.04 -16.37 -1.21
C ALA A 241 -13.76 -14.87 -0.95
N ALA A 242 -12.49 -14.46 -0.92
CA ALA A 242 -12.12 -13.05 -0.79
C ALA A 242 -12.55 -12.23 -2.01
N VAL A 243 -12.29 -12.73 -3.22
CA VAL A 243 -12.69 -12.08 -4.47
C VAL A 243 -14.21 -11.92 -4.53
N GLU A 244 -14.96 -13.00 -4.28
CA GLU A 244 -16.43 -12.96 -4.27
C GLU A 244 -16.96 -11.94 -3.26
N ALA A 245 -16.40 -11.90 -2.05
CA ALA A 245 -16.78 -10.95 -1.01
C ALA A 245 -16.43 -9.49 -1.38
N ILE A 246 -15.34 -9.25 -2.09
CA ILE A 246 -14.96 -7.93 -2.60
C ILE A 246 -15.92 -7.51 -3.71
N LEU A 247 -16.20 -8.38 -4.70
CA LEU A 247 -17.13 -8.11 -5.79
C LEU A 247 -18.55 -7.83 -5.28
N LEU A 248 -18.97 -8.47 -4.19
CA LEU A 248 -20.27 -8.22 -3.57
C LEU A 248 -20.37 -6.83 -2.92
N ARG A 249 -19.24 -6.22 -2.54
CA ARG A 249 -19.16 -4.86 -2.00
C ARG A 249 -19.00 -3.78 -3.08
N ALA A 250 -18.80 -4.19 -4.33
CA ALA A 250 -18.60 -3.26 -5.43
C ALA A 250 -19.87 -2.43 -5.69
N ASP A 251 -19.69 -1.12 -5.79
CA ASP A 251 -20.74 -0.18 -6.15
C ASP A 251 -20.91 -0.19 -7.67
N ARG A 252 -21.93 -0.93 -8.13
CA ARG A 252 -22.25 -1.08 -9.55
C ARG A 252 -22.85 0.17 -10.21
N PHE A 253 -23.08 1.24 -9.45
CA PHE A 253 -23.61 2.49 -9.98
C PHE A 253 -22.51 3.55 -10.07
N GLN A 254 -21.79 3.78 -8.97
CA GLN A 254 -20.77 4.83 -8.88
C GLN A 254 -19.33 4.31 -8.99
N GLY A 255 -19.12 3.00 -9.19
CA GLY A 255 -17.79 2.36 -9.15
C GLY A 255 -17.17 2.38 -7.74
N GLY A 256 -16.17 1.55 -7.45
CA GLY A 256 -15.56 1.49 -6.12
C GLY A 256 -16.24 0.52 -5.17
N PHE A 257 -15.98 0.69 -3.87
CA PHE A 257 -16.45 -0.25 -2.84
C PHE A 257 -17.11 0.48 -1.67
N GLY A 258 -18.24 -0.04 -1.22
CA GLY A 258 -18.96 0.52 -0.08
C GLY A 258 -19.67 1.84 -0.38
N GLN A 259 -19.91 2.62 0.67
CA GLN A 259 -20.64 3.91 0.64
C GLN A 259 -19.71 5.04 1.08
N ALA A 260 -20.24 6.27 1.17
CA ALA A 260 -19.50 7.44 1.66
C ALA A 260 -19.08 7.31 3.15
N PRO A 261 -17.87 7.77 3.54
CA PRO A 261 -16.78 8.24 2.67
C PRO A 261 -16.14 7.08 1.88
N LYS A 262 -15.82 7.31 0.60
CA LYS A 262 -15.26 6.28 -0.30
C LYS A 262 -13.76 6.40 -0.43
N PHE A 263 -13.07 5.31 -0.11
CA PHE A 263 -11.63 5.13 -0.31
C PHE A 263 -11.37 4.30 -1.58
N PRO A 264 -10.25 4.52 -2.28
CA PRO A 264 -9.89 3.69 -3.45
C PRO A 264 -9.79 2.19 -3.16
N ASN A 265 -9.42 1.81 -1.92
CA ASN A 265 -9.18 0.42 -1.51
C ASN A 265 -8.20 -0.29 -2.45
N GLU A 266 -7.00 0.28 -2.60
CA GLU A 266 -5.92 -0.22 -3.45
C GLU A 266 -5.57 -1.70 -3.21
N PRO A 267 -5.59 -2.24 -1.98
CA PRO A 267 -5.43 -3.68 -1.75
C PRO A 267 -6.47 -4.56 -2.46
N TYR A 268 -7.74 -4.12 -2.51
CA TYR A 268 -8.80 -4.86 -3.23
C TYR A 268 -8.54 -4.81 -4.73
N LEU A 269 -8.23 -3.62 -5.26
CA LEU A 269 -7.92 -3.44 -6.68
C LEU A 269 -6.72 -4.29 -7.10
N ASN A 270 -5.67 -4.37 -6.28
CA ASN A 270 -4.50 -5.18 -6.56
C ASN A 270 -4.78 -6.70 -6.57
N LEU A 271 -5.61 -7.20 -5.64
CA LEU A 271 -6.02 -8.60 -5.65
C LEU A 271 -6.90 -8.91 -6.86
N LEU A 272 -7.88 -8.06 -7.16
CA LEU A 272 -8.73 -8.21 -8.34
C LEU A 272 -7.90 -8.18 -9.65
N LEU A 273 -6.93 -7.27 -9.77
CA LEU A 273 -6.00 -7.23 -10.90
C LEU A 273 -5.20 -8.52 -11.02
N ALA A 274 -4.60 -8.99 -9.92
CA ALA A 274 -3.82 -10.23 -9.91
C ALA A 274 -4.66 -11.44 -10.34
N ARG A 275 -5.94 -11.48 -9.94
CA ARG A 275 -6.87 -12.53 -10.34
C ARG A 275 -7.31 -12.42 -11.79
N ALA A 276 -7.67 -11.23 -12.26
CA ALA A 276 -8.01 -11.00 -13.66
C ALA A 276 -6.84 -11.32 -14.60
N GLU A 277 -5.60 -10.98 -14.22
CA GLU A 277 -4.39 -11.31 -14.96
C GLU A 277 -4.13 -12.82 -15.07
N ARG A 278 -4.70 -13.65 -14.19
CA ARG A 278 -4.58 -15.12 -14.24
C ARG A 278 -5.77 -15.80 -14.90
N SER A 279 -6.99 -15.40 -14.54
CA SER A 279 -8.21 -16.09 -14.94
C SER A 279 -8.90 -15.50 -16.16
N GLY A 280 -8.62 -14.25 -16.53
CA GLY A 280 -9.37 -13.54 -17.56
C GLY A 280 -10.84 -13.31 -17.21
N ASP A 281 -11.22 -13.39 -15.92
CA ASP A 281 -12.62 -13.29 -15.50
C ASP A 281 -13.22 -11.92 -15.84
N GLU A 282 -14.15 -11.91 -16.80
CA GLU A 282 -14.82 -10.71 -17.30
C GLU A 282 -15.56 -9.94 -16.21
N SER A 283 -16.09 -10.61 -15.18
CA SER A 283 -16.80 -9.95 -14.09
C SER A 283 -15.87 -9.13 -13.20
N ILE A 284 -14.65 -9.63 -12.99
CA ILE A 284 -13.59 -8.92 -12.28
C ILE A 284 -13.11 -7.74 -13.12
N ILE A 285 -12.85 -7.97 -14.41
CA ILE A 285 -12.40 -6.93 -15.35
C ILE A 285 -13.43 -5.80 -15.43
N ALA A 286 -14.72 -6.12 -15.59
CA ALA A 286 -15.78 -5.11 -15.63
C ALA A 286 -15.85 -4.28 -14.35
N THR A 287 -15.69 -4.91 -13.18
CA THR A 287 -15.68 -4.22 -11.88
C THR A 287 -14.47 -3.29 -11.75
N LEU A 288 -13.29 -3.74 -12.18
CA LEU A 288 -12.07 -2.94 -12.23
C LEU A 288 -12.25 -1.72 -13.14
N VAL A 289 -12.69 -1.95 -14.39
CA VAL A 289 -12.89 -0.88 -15.38
C VAL A 289 -13.87 0.16 -14.87
N GLN A 290 -15.03 -0.27 -14.35
CA GLN A 290 -16.03 0.65 -13.81
C GLN A 290 -15.50 1.47 -12.63
N THR A 291 -14.76 0.83 -11.72
CA THR A 291 -14.20 1.50 -10.54
C THR A 291 -13.13 2.51 -10.93
N LEU A 292 -12.22 2.13 -11.81
CA LEU A 292 -11.11 2.97 -12.25
C LEU A 292 -11.59 4.13 -13.13
N ASP A 293 -12.57 3.92 -14.01
CA ASP A 293 -13.19 5.01 -14.78
C ASP A 293 -13.86 6.03 -13.86
N ALA A 294 -14.67 5.57 -12.91
CA ALA A 294 -15.38 6.46 -11.98
C ALA A 294 -14.42 7.30 -11.13
N MET A 295 -13.34 6.70 -10.61
CA MET A 295 -12.33 7.45 -9.86
C MET A 295 -11.54 8.42 -10.75
N ALA A 296 -11.16 8.02 -11.97
CA ALA A 296 -10.39 8.87 -12.89
C ALA A 296 -11.17 10.10 -13.34
N ARG A 297 -12.50 9.98 -13.45
CA ARG A 297 -13.40 11.07 -13.85
C ARG A 297 -13.88 11.91 -12.68
N GLY A 298 -13.89 11.37 -11.47
CA GLY A 298 -14.32 12.10 -10.27
C GLY A 298 -13.36 13.21 -9.86
N GLY A 299 -13.81 14.07 -8.94
CA GLY A 299 -12.98 15.09 -8.31
C GLY A 299 -11.91 14.51 -7.37
N ILE A 300 -11.95 13.21 -7.04
CA ILE A 300 -10.83 12.51 -6.39
C ILE A 300 -9.56 12.52 -7.24
N HIS A 301 -9.68 12.54 -8.57
CA HIS A 301 -8.56 12.73 -9.48
C HIS A 301 -8.47 14.21 -9.86
N ASP A 302 -7.33 14.84 -9.60
CA ASP A 302 -7.12 16.26 -9.92
C ASP A 302 -7.02 16.44 -11.44
N GLN A 303 -8.12 16.79 -12.09
CA GLN A 303 -8.22 16.86 -13.56
C GLN A 303 -7.26 17.87 -14.23
N ILE A 304 -6.64 18.77 -13.45
CA ILE A 304 -5.78 19.84 -13.97
C ILE A 304 -4.30 19.59 -13.67
N GLY A 305 -3.98 19.12 -12.46
CA GLY A 305 -2.59 18.85 -12.07
C GLY A 305 -2.23 17.38 -11.97
N GLY A 306 -3.19 16.49 -12.07
CA GLY A 306 -3.00 15.06 -11.92
C GLY A 306 -2.75 14.60 -10.49
N GLY A 307 -2.71 13.28 -10.37
CA GLY A 307 -2.62 12.60 -9.09
C GLY A 307 -3.94 12.60 -8.32
N PHE A 308 -4.01 11.72 -7.34
CA PHE A 308 -5.22 11.41 -6.60
C PHE A 308 -5.23 12.02 -5.21
N HIS A 309 -6.37 12.59 -4.83
CA HIS A 309 -6.70 12.87 -3.45
C HIS A 309 -6.96 11.57 -2.67
N ARG A 310 -6.84 11.62 -1.35
CA ARG A 310 -6.79 10.42 -0.51
C ARG A 310 -8.09 9.60 -0.52
N TYR A 311 -9.23 10.27 -0.50
CA TYR A 311 -10.56 9.66 -0.52
C TYR A 311 -11.63 10.69 -0.89
N SER A 312 -12.86 10.24 -1.19
CA SER A 312 -14.03 11.10 -1.42
C SER A 312 -14.97 11.09 -0.22
N THR A 313 -15.50 12.24 0.16
CA THR A 313 -16.49 12.35 1.25
C THR A 313 -17.90 11.95 0.80
N ASP A 314 -18.14 11.90 -0.50
CA ASP A 314 -19.40 11.54 -1.13
C ASP A 314 -19.30 10.19 -1.90
N PRO A 315 -20.43 9.58 -2.30
CA PRO A 315 -20.41 8.29 -2.97
C PRO A 315 -20.06 8.34 -4.47
N ALA A 316 -20.09 9.51 -5.11
CA ALA A 316 -19.90 9.70 -6.55
C ALA A 316 -18.46 10.11 -6.93
N TRP A 317 -17.52 10.05 -5.99
CA TRP A 317 -16.12 10.46 -6.19
C TRP A 317 -15.91 11.94 -6.50
N LEU A 318 -16.90 12.79 -6.22
CA LEU A 318 -16.89 14.20 -6.61
C LEU A 318 -16.14 15.10 -5.61
N VAL A 319 -16.41 14.95 -4.32
CA VAL A 319 -15.89 15.81 -3.25
C VAL A 319 -14.72 15.11 -2.55
N PRO A 320 -13.47 15.42 -2.91
CA PRO A 320 -12.32 14.82 -2.27
C PRO A 320 -12.10 15.37 -0.86
N HIS A 321 -11.45 14.58 -0.01
CA HIS A 321 -10.60 15.13 1.04
C HIS A 321 -9.26 15.46 0.39
N PHE A 322 -8.94 16.76 0.25
CA PHE A 322 -7.97 17.27 -0.74
C PHE A 322 -6.50 16.92 -0.48
N GLU A 323 -6.21 16.20 0.60
CA GLU A 323 -4.90 15.62 0.89
C GLU A 323 -4.42 14.67 -0.22
N LYS A 324 -3.13 14.73 -0.59
CA LYS A 324 -2.51 13.76 -1.50
C LYS A 324 -1.32 13.09 -0.82
N MET A 325 -1.34 11.75 -0.79
CA MET A 325 -0.28 10.95 -0.18
C MET A 325 0.56 10.22 -1.21
N LEU A 326 1.87 10.13 -0.97
CA LEU A 326 2.80 9.45 -1.87
C LEU A 326 2.41 7.98 -2.07
N TYR A 327 1.97 7.29 -1.03
CA TYR A 327 1.55 5.89 -1.12
C TYR A 327 0.28 5.69 -1.94
N ASN A 328 -0.63 6.67 -1.99
CA ASN A 328 -1.79 6.62 -2.87
C ASN A 328 -1.33 6.79 -4.32
N GLN A 329 -0.45 7.78 -4.60
CA GLN A 329 0.09 7.98 -5.94
C GLN A 329 0.84 6.74 -6.46
N ALA A 330 1.68 6.12 -5.62
CA ALA A 330 2.41 4.92 -5.99
C ALA A 330 1.45 3.78 -6.36
N GLN A 331 0.50 3.46 -5.48
CA GLN A 331 -0.41 2.35 -5.70
C GLN A 331 -1.35 2.61 -6.89
N LEU A 332 -1.99 3.78 -6.95
CA LEU A 332 -2.93 4.08 -8.03
C LEU A 332 -2.21 4.20 -9.37
N GLY A 333 -1.04 4.85 -9.44
CA GLY A 333 -0.23 4.87 -10.65
C GLY A 333 0.07 3.47 -11.19
N ARG A 334 0.46 2.54 -10.29
CA ARG A 334 0.72 1.13 -10.67
C ARG A 334 -0.56 0.36 -11.00
N ILE A 335 -1.67 0.61 -10.31
CA ILE A 335 -2.98 -0.02 -10.57
C ILE A 335 -3.49 0.38 -11.95
N TYR A 336 -3.46 1.68 -12.30
CA TYR A 336 -3.86 2.15 -13.63
C TYR A 336 -2.92 1.62 -14.72
N LEU A 337 -1.61 1.53 -14.44
CA LEU A 337 -0.65 0.91 -15.36
C LEU A 337 -0.97 -0.57 -15.63
N ARG A 338 -1.26 -1.33 -14.58
CA ARG A 338 -1.66 -2.75 -14.68
C ARG A 338 -3.01 -2.89 -15.38
N ALA A 339 -3.99 -2.04 -15.05
CA ALA A 339 -5.30 -2.04 -15.70
C ALA A 339 -5.20 -1.70 -17.18
N TRP A 340 -4.35 -0.75 -17.56
CA TRP A 340 -4.03 -0.48 -18.96
C TRP A 340 -3.39 -1.69 -19.64
N SER A 341 -2.38 -2.31 -19.03
CA SER A 341 -1.75 -3.54 -19.56
C SER A 341 -2.77 -4.68 -19.70
N LEU A 342 -3.75 -4.73 -18.78
CA LEU A 342 -4.80 -5.73 -18.75
C LEU A 342 -5.88 -5.46 -19.79
N THR A 343 -6.16 -4.20 -20.17
CA THR A 343 -7.35 -3.82 -20.98
C THR A 343 -7.06 -3.14 -22.30
N GLY A 344 -5.83 -2.68 -22.52
CA GLY A 344 -5.48 -1.80 -23.63
C GLY A 344 -6.13 -0.42 -23.57
N ASN A 345 -6.88 -0.07 -22.50
CA ASN A 345 -7.57 1.21 -22.40
C ASN A 345 -6.55 2.36 -22.22
N ARG A 346 -6.38 3.18 -23.27
CA ARG A 346 -5.42 4.28 -23.30
C ARG A 346 -5.67 5.34 -22.23
N ASP A 347 -6.92 5.52 -21.80
CA ASP A 347 -7.25 6.47 -20.73
C ASP A 347 -6.60 6.06 -19.41
N PHE A 348 -6.50 4.74 -19.13
CA PHE A 348 -5.78 4.26 -17.95
C PHE A 348 -4.27 4.53 -18.03
N ALA A 349 -3.66 4.43 -19.22
CA ALA A 349 -2.27 4.84 -19.40
C ALA A 349 -2.09 6.35 -19.20
N ALA A 350 -3.05 7.16 -19.66
CA ALA A 350 -3.04 8.61 -19.47
C ALA A 350 -3.14 8.98 -17.98
N VAL A 351 -4.05 8.36 -17.23
CA VAL A 351 -4.20 8.55 -15.78
C VAL A 351 -2.95 8.11 -15.02
N ALA A 352 -2.33 6.99 -15.42
CA ALA A 352 -1.06 6.54 -14.85
C ALA A 352 0.05 7.58 -15.09
N ARG A 353 0.18 8.11 -16.30
CA ARG A 353 1.16 9.18 -16.62
C ARG A 353 0.89 10.44 -15.82
N ASP A 354 -0.34 10.92 -15.81
CA ASP A 354 -0.73 12.14 -15.11
C ASP A 354 -0.45 12.06 -13.60
N THR A 355 -0.74 10.90 -13.00
CA THR A 355 -0.39 10.59 -11.60
C THR A 355 1.11 10.63 -11.34
N LEU A 356 1.92 10.00 -12.20
CA LEU A 356 3.37 9.96 -12.03
C LEU A 356 4.04 11.30 -12.37
N ASP A 357 3.46 12.07 -13.30
CA ASP A 357 3.89 13.42 -13.65
C ASP A 357 3.66 14.38 -12.50
N HIS A 358 2.53 14.28 -11.81
CA HIS A 358 2.32 15.00 -10.56
C HIS A 358 3.41 14.67 -9.52
N VAL A 359 3.75 13.40 -9.34
CA VAL A 359 4.79 12.97 -8.38
C VAL A 359 6.15 13.57 -8.75
N LEU A 360 6.58 13.44 -10.00
CA LEU A 360 7.87 13.99 -10.45
C LEU A 360 7.93 15.51 -10.31
N ARG A 361 6.81 16.18 -10.53
CA ARG A 361 6.74 17.64 -10.60
C ARG A 361 6.61 18.31 -9.24
N ASP A 362 5.78 17.76 -8.35
CA ASP A 362 5.39 18.43 -7.10
C ASP A 362 5.91 17.70 -5.85
N MET A 363 6.17 16.39 -5.93
CA MET A 363 6.58 15.56 -4.79
C MET A 363 8.06 15.13 -4.81
N GLN A 364 8.77 15.25 -5.94
CA GLN A 364 10.18 14.89 -6.02
C GLN A 364 11.06 15.93 -5.31
N ALA A 365 11.99 15.45 -4.48
CA ALA A 365 13.00 16.28 -3.85
C ALA A 365 14.21 16.47 -4.78
N ASP A 366 14.84 17.64 -4.76
CA ASP A 366 16.04 17.95 -5.55
C ASP A 366 17.20 16.99 -5.27
N THR A 367 17.29 16.46 -4.04
CA THR A 367 18.31 15.51 -3.61
C THR A 367 18.12 14.09 -4.14
N GLY A 368 16.98 13.81 -4.78
CA GLY A 368 16.49 12.46 -5.01
C GLY A 368 15.57 12.01 -3.86
N GLY A 369 14.63 11.12 -4.18
CA GLY A 369 13.53 10.73 -3.30
C GLY A 369 12.28 11.59 -3.47
N PHE A 370 11.24 11.22 -2.73
CA PHE A 370 9.90 11.81 -2.81
C PHE A 370 9.37 12.15 -1.43
N HIS A 371 8.79 13.35 -1.33
CA HIS A 371 8.09 13.88 -0.16
C HIS A 371 6.84 13.07 0.15
N SER A 372 6.38 13.10 1.40
CA SER A 372 5.39 12.14 1.90
C SER A 372 3.96 12.52 1.53
N ALA A 373 3.62 13.82 1.58
CA ALA A 373 2.25 14.28 1.39
C ALA A 373 2.14 15.77 1.03
N THR A 374 0.97 16.18 0.55
CA THR A 374 0.48 17.57 0.57
C THR A 374 -0.80 17.65 1.39
N ASP A 375 -0.92 18.70 2.20
CA ASP A 375 -2.07 18.96 3.08
C ASP A 375 -3.37 19.19 2.28
N ALA A 376 -4.51 19.02 2.95
CA ALA A 376 -5.83 19.34 2.39
C ALA A 376 -6.15 20.84 2.44
N ASP A 377 -5.61 21.55 3.43
CA ASP A 377 -5.88 22.97 3.68
C ASP A 377 -4.91 23.90 2.94
N SER A 378 -5.44 25.01 2.40
CA SER A 378 -4.67 26.11 1.82
C SER A 378 -5.35 27.46 2.13
N ASP A 379 -4.59 28.46 2.57
CA ASP A 379 -5.11 29.79 2.95
C ASP A 379 -6.36 29.75 3.87
N GLY A 380 -6.33 28.86 4.87
CA GLY A 380 -7.39 28.71 5.87
C GLY A 380 -8.69 28.07 5.38
N GLY A 381 -8.70 27.40 4.23
CA GLY A 381 -9.84 26.60 3.74
C GLY A 381 -9.39 25.30 3.06
N GLU A 382 -10.17 24.25 3.25
CA GLU A 382 -9.93 22.95 2.62
C GLU A 382 -10.15 23.08 1.10
N GLY A 383 -9.23 22.53 0.30
CA GLY A 383 -9.41 22.41 -1.14
C GLY A 383 -9.32 23.69 -1.97
N ARG A 384 -9.29 24.88 -1.38
CA ARG A 384 -9.28 26.20 -2.07
C ARG A 384 -8.29 26.30 -3.24
N TYR A 385 -7.10 25.74 -3.10
CA TYR A 385 -6.09 25.69 -4.16
C TYR A 385 -6.61 25.03 -5.45
N PHE A 386 -7.46 24.01 -5.33
CA PHE A 386 -7.94 23.16 -6.42
C PHE A 386 -9.24 23.65 -7.08
N LEU A 387 -10.01 24.50 -6.40
CA LEU A 387 -11.33 24.96 -6.86
C LEU A 387 -11.24 26.02 -7.96
N TRP A 388 -12.25 26.08 -8.82
CA TRP A 388 -12.33 27.06 -9.91
C TRP A 388 -13.70 27.74 -10.03
N MET A 389 -13.67 29.02 -10.37
CA MET A 389 -14.83 29.80 -10.80
C MET A 389 -14.74 30.15 -12.29
N PRO A 390 -15.87 30.33 -13.00
CA PRO A 390 -15.89 30.71 -14.42
C PRO A 390 -15.03 31.95 -14.74
N ALA A 391 -15.05 32.95 -13.85
CA ALA A 391 -14.24 34.16 -13.98
C ALA A 391 -12.72 33.87 -13.98
N GLN A 392 -12.27 32.86 -13.21
CA GLN A 392 -10.86 32.47 -13.16
C GLN A 392 -10.44 31.70 -14.43
N ILE A 393 -11.33 30.87 -14.99
CA ILE A 393 -11.08 30.14 -16.24
C ILE A 393 -10.99 31.12 -17.44
N THR A 394 -11.94 32.04 -17.53
CA THR A 394 -12.01 33.04 -18.62
C THR A 394 -10.87 34.06 -18.58
N ALA A 395 -10.28 34.31 -17.42
CA ALA A 395 -9.13 35.20 -17.28
C ALA A 395 -7.83 34.64 -17.89
N VAL A 396 -7.72 33.31 -18.05
CA VAL A 396 -6.44 32.65 -18.42
C VAL A 396 -6.50 31.87 -19.73
N LEU A 397 -7.70 31.55 -20.22
CA LEU A 397 -7.92 30.85 -21.47
C LEU A 397 -8.46 31.78 -22.56
N THR A 398 -8.33 31.37 -23.83
CA THR A 398 -9.08 32.02 -24.91
C THR A 398 -10.57 31.75 -24.74
N GLU A 399 -11.43 32.58 -25.32
CA GLU A 399 -12.88 32.42 -25.19
C GLU A 399 -13.36 31.01 -25.58
N ASP A 400 -12.85 30.46 -26.68
CA ASP A 400 -13.19 29.11 -27.15
C ASP A 400 -12.69 28.01 -26.22
N ASP A 401 -11.47 28.15 -25.67
CA ASP A 401 -10.90 27.17 -24.73
C ASP A 401 -11.57 27.27 -23.35
N ALA A 402 -11.98 28.47 -22.93
CA ALA A 402 -12.73 28.69 -21.70
C ALA A 402 -14.11 28.03 -21.77
N ARG A 403 -14.86 28.24 -22.87
CA ARG A 403 -16.15 27.57 -23.06
C ARG A 403 -16.02 26.04 -23.08
N LEU A 404 -15.00 25.52 -23.75
CA LEU A 404 -14.71 24.08 -23.75
C LEU A 404 -14.40 23.58 -22.34
N ALA A 405 -13.50 24.25 -21.61
CA ALA A 405 -13.11 23.83 -20.26
C ALA A 405 -14.28 23.87 -19.27
N MET A 406 -15.11 24.92 -19.30
CA MET A 406 -16.26 25.03 -18.40
C MET A 406 -17.31 23.97 -18.68
N ASP A 407 -17.59 23.65 -19.96
CA ASP A 407 -18.54 22.60 -20.35
C ASP A 407 -17.98 21.19 -20.11
N LEU A 408 -16.67 20.98 -20.29
CA LEU A 408 -16.02 19.69 -20.05
C LEU A 408 -15.93 19.35 -18.57
N TYR A 409 -15.56 20.33 -17.74
CA TYR A 409 -15.30 20.14 -16.30
C TYR A 409 -16.47 20.48 -15.39
N ASP A 410 -17.65 20.76 -15.97
CA ASP A 410 -18.86 21.19 -15.28
C ASP A 410 -18.64 22.41 -14.35
N ILE A 411 -17.90 23.41 -14.83
CA ILE A 411 -17.64 24.64 -14.07
C ILE A 411 -18.79 25.61 -14.27
N THR A 412 -19.55 25.87 -13.21
CA THR A 412 -20.71 26.77 -13.24
C THR A 412 -20.54 27.99 -12.31
N GLU A 413 -21.46 28.95 -12.39
CA GLU A 413 -21.50 30.09 -11.44
C GLU A 413 -21.93 29.66 -10.02
N ALA A 414 -22.55 28.48 -9.89
CA ALA A 414 -22.88 27.89 -8.60
C ALA A 414 -21.73 26.99 -8.15
N ALA A 415 -21.13 27.27 -7.01
CA ALA A 415 -20.05 26.44 -6.46
C ALA A 415 -20.57 25.07 -6.00
N ASP A 416 -19.88 24.00 -6.39
CA ASP A 416 -20.13 22.63 -5.90
C ASP A 416 -19.62 22.43 -4.48
N PHE A 417 -18.60 23.20 -4.08
CA PHE A 417 -17.94 23.07 -2.79
C PHE A 417 -17.41 24.41 -2.29
N GLU A 418 -17.91 24.85 -1.13
CA GLU A 418 -17.54 26.11 -0.46
C GLU A 418 -17.37 27.31 -1.42
N ASP A 419 -16.13 27.57 -1.83
CA ASP A 419 -15.69 28.76 -2.57
C ASP A 419 -15.50 28.52 -4.08
N GLY A 420 -15.84 27.34 -4.63
CA GLY A 420 -15.78 27.10 -6.07
C GLY A 420 -16.24 25.72 -6.56
N ASN A 421 -16.01 25.44 -7.84
CA ASN A 421 -16.34 24.16 -8.48
C ASN A 421 -15.15 23.22 -8.40
N ILE A 422 -15.43 21.92 -8.30
CA ILE A 422 -14.41 20.86 -8.35
C ILE A 422 -14.36 20.34 -9.78
N PRO A 423 -13.27 20.57 -10.54
CA PRO A 423 -13.15 20.03 -11.88
C PRO A 423 -13.30 18.51 -11.87
N HIS A 424 -14.25 17.99 -12.63
CA HIS A 424 -14.52 16.56 -12.80
C HIS A 424 -15.05 16.32 -14.21
N LEU A 425 -15.11 15.07 -14.67
CA LEU A 425 -15.59 14.72 -16.01
C LEU A 425 -16.96 14.01 -15.92
N PRO A 426 -18.09 14.71 -16.17
CA PRO A 426 -19.43 14.11 -16.08
C PRO A 426 -19.63 12.89 -16.99
N ALA A 427 -18.90 12.85 -18.11
CA ALA A 427 -18.88 11.74 -19.06
C ALA A 427 -17.45 11.45 -19.54
N PRO A 428 -17.15 10.24 -20.04
CA PRO A 428 -15.88 9.93 -20.69
C PRO A 428 -15.57 10.90 -21.84
N LEU A 429 -14.29 11.21 -22.05
CA LEU A 429 -13.83 12.08 -23.14
C LEU A 429 -14.25 11.57 -24.51
N SER A 430 -14.29 10.25 -24.71
CA SER A 430 -14.82 9.61 -25.92
C SER A 430 -16.27 9.99 -26.20
N ASP A 431 -17.11 9.96 -25.16
CA ASP A 431 -18.54 10.26 -25.26
C ASP A 431 -18.74 11.77 -25.46
N TYR A 432 -17.98 12.58 -24.72
CA TYR A 432 -17.96 14.03 -24.89
C TYR A 432 -17.59 14.43 -26.34
N ALA A 433 -16.55 13.80 -26.90
CA ALA A 433 -16.11 14.03 -28.28
C ALA A 433 -17.19 13.61 -29.28
N SER A 434 -17.73 12.39 -29.13
CA SER A 434 -18.75 11.83 -30.02
C SER A 434 -20.03 12.68 -30.04
N THR A 435 -20.55 13.06 -28.87
CA THR A 435 -21.76 13.90 -28.75
C THR A 435 -21.61 15.29 -29.37
N ARG A 436 -20.39 15.80 -29.48
CA ARG A 436 -20.08 17.14 -30.02
C ARG A 436 -19.45 17.09 -31.42
N GLY A 437 -19.29 15.90 -32.00
CA GLY A 437 -18.67 15.72 -33.32
C GLY A 437 -17.20 16.17 -33.37
N LEU A 438 -16.47 16.01 -32.27
CA LEU A 438 -15.05 16.34 -32.16
C LEU A 438 -14.20 15.09 -32.43
N ASP A 439 -13.03 15.30 -33.00
CA ASP A 439 -12.00 14.25 -33.08
C ASP A 439 -11.40 14.03 -31.68
N LEU A 440 -11.38 12.77 -31.23
CA LEU A 440 -10.97 12.42 -29.86
C LEU A 440 -9.49 12.72 -29.61
N GLU A 441 -8.62 12.38 -30.55
CA GLU A 441 -7.17 12.64 -30.41
C GLU A 441 -6.90 14.15 -30.36
N ARG A 442 -7.55 14.91 -31.24
CA ARG A 442 -7.42 16.38 -31.21
C ARG A 442 -8.02 16.99 -29.94
N LEU A 443 -9.07 16.38 -29.38
CA LEU A 443 -9.63 16.80 -28.09
C LEU A 443 -8.62 16.55 -26.96
N HIS A 444 -7.98 15.38 -26.90
CA HIS A 444 -6.94 15.08 -25.92
C HIS A 444 -5.81 16.11 -25.94
N GLU A 445 -5.24 16.40 -27.13
CA GLU A 445 -4.20 17.42 -27.28
C GLU A 445 -4.67 18.81 -26.82
N ARG A 446 -5.94 19.13 -27.08
CA ARG A 446 -6.51 20.43 -26.71
C ARG A 446 -6.73 20.54 -25.20
N VAL A 447 -7.23 19.48 -24.56
CA VAL A 447 -7.44 19.39 -23.11
C VAL A 447 -6.11 19.50 -22.37
N GLU A 448 -5.07 18.78 -22.82
CA GLU A 448 -3.74 18.87 -22.24
C GLU A 448 -3.20 20.31 -22.23
N ARG A 449 -3.30 21.01 -23.36
CA ARG A 449 -2.90 22.42 -23.47
C ARG A 449 -3.74 23.34 -22.56
N ILE A 450 -5.03 23.06 -22.38
CA ILE A 450 -5.90 23.80 -21.46
C ILE A 450 -5.43 23.58 -20.03
N ASN A 451 -5.21 22.33 -19.63
CA ASN A 451 -4.77 21.95 -18.29
C ASN A 451 -3.42 22.55 -17.95
N GLN A 452 -2.46 22.57 -18.87
CA GLN A 452 -1.17 23.25 -18.66
C GLN A 452 -1.33 24.75 -18.34
N ARG A 453 -2.26 25.45 -19.01
CA ARG A 453 -2.54 26.87 -18.74
C ARG A 453 -3.24 27.07 -17.41
N LEU A 454 -4.25 26.25 -17.11
CA LEU A 454 -4.95 26.27 -15.83
C LEU A 454 -3.99 25.97 -14.67
N LEU A 455 -3.13 24.96 -14.82
CA LEU A 455 -2.12 24.59 -13.83
C LEU A 455 -1.12 25.73 -13.60
N SER A 456 -0.68 26.39 -14.67
CA SER A 456 0.21 27.55 -14.57
C SER A 456 -0.42 28.68 -13.77
N ALA A 457 -1.70 28.98 -14.00
CA ALA A 457 -2.43 29.97 -13.23
C ALA A 457 -2.72 29.53 -11.79
N ARG A 458 -2.94 28.23 -11.54
CA ARG A 458 -3.16 27.67 -10.20
C ARG A 458 -1.92 27.82 -9.31
N ARG A 459 -0.72 27.68 -9.87
CA ARG A 459 0.56 27.79 -9.15
C ARG A 459 0.86 29.18 -8.56
N GLU A 460 0.17 30.21 -9.03
CA GLU A 460 0.26 31.56 -8.47
C GLU A 460 -0.61 31.75 -7.21
N ARG A 461 -1.42 30.75 -6.85
CA ARG A 461 -2.26 30.74 -5.65
C ARG A 461 -1.48 30.18 -4.44
N PRO A 462 -1.88 30.51 -3.19
CA PRO A 462 -1.31 29.87 -2.01
C PRO A 462 -1.48 28.34 -2.09
N ALA A 463 -0.36 27.62 -2.18
CA ALA A 463 -0.37 26.16 -2.25
C ALA A 463 -0.60 25.52 -0.87
N PRO A 464 -1.16 24.31 -0.82
CA PRO A 464 -1.18 23.51 0.40
C PRO A 464 0.23 23.25 0.91
N LEU A 465 0.38 23.12 2.23
CA LEU A 465 1.68 22.77 2.82
C LEU A 465 2.10 21.38 2.36
N ARG A 466 3.38 21.24 1.99
CA ARG A 466 3.98 19.95 1.66
C ARG A 466 4.68 19.39 2.89
N ASP A 467 4.44 18.13 3.20
CA ASP A 467 5.24 17.41 4.18
C ASP A 467 6.50 16.87 3.49
N ASP A 468 7.62 17.55 3.75
CA ASP A 468 8.89 17.28 3.08
C ASP A 468 9.58 15.98 3.53
N LYS A 469 9.00 15.21 4.47
CA LYS A 469 9.58 13.94 4.92
C LYS A 469 9.70 12.96 3.75
N ILE A 470 10.90 12.39 3.58
CA ILE A 470 11.15 11.29 2.65
C ILE A 470 11.08 9.99 3.45
N ILE A 471 9.93 9.31 3.38
CA ILE A 471 9.68 8.05 4.11
C ILE A 471 10.14 6.86 3.27
N THR A 472 11.00 6.02 3.85
CA THR A 472 11.65 4.89 3.18
C THR A 472 10.64 3.91 2.56
N ALA A 473 9.65 3.44 3.34
CA ALA A 473 8.62 2.54 2.82
C ALA A 473 7.87 3.12 1.60
N TRP A 474 7.44 4.38 1.67
CA TRP A 474 6.62 4.99 0.61
C TRP A 474 7.44 5.27 -0.64
N ASN A 475 8.71 5.64 -0.46
CA ASN A 475 9.66 5.75 -1.56
C ASN A 475 9.93 4.39 -2.20
N GLY A 476 10.02 3.29 -1.43
CA GLY A 476 10.13 1.94 -1.97
C GLY A 476 8.96 1.58 -2.90
N MET A 477 7.73 1.90 -2.50
CA MET A 477 6.53 1.72 -3.32
C MET A 477 6.55 2.58 -4.60
N MET A 478 6.99 3.84 -4.49
CA MET A 478 7.09 4.74 -5.63
C MET A 478 8.21 4.32 -6.60
N ILE A 479 9.35 3.86 -6.08
CA ILE A 479 10.46 3.28 -6.88
C ILE A 479 9.94 2.09 -7.70
N ALA A 480 9.23 1.16 -7.06
CA ALA A 480 8.64 0.02 -7.75
C ALA A 480 7.72 0.47 -8.90
N THR A 481 6.86 1.46 -8.62
CA THR A 481 5.88 1.97 -9.58
C THR A 481 6.54 2.68 -10.77
N LEU A 482 7.51 3.55 -10.51
CA LEU A 482 8.21 4.30 -11.56
C LEU A 482 9.11 3.40 -12.42
N ALA A 483 9.72 2.37 -11.83
CA ALA A 483 10.47 1.37 -12.60
C ALA A 483 9.55 0.59 -13.54
N ASP A 484 8.41 0.10 -13.03
CA ASP A 484 7.38 -0.62 -13.81
C ASP A 484 6.80 0.27 -14.92
N ALA A 485 6.50 1.54 -14.60
CA ALA A 485 6.01 2.52 -15.58
C ALA A 485 7.05 2.85 -16.66
N GLY A 486 8.32 3.04 -16.27
CA GLY A 486 9.39 3.30 -17.22
C GLY A 486 9.57 2.18 -18.24
N ASP A 487 9.44 0.92 -17.81
CA ASP A 487 9.52 -0.24 -18.68
C ASP A 487 8.28 -0.42 -19.58
N ARG A 488 7.07 -0.40 -18.98
CA ARG A 488 5.82 -0.69 -19.69
C ARG A 488 5.36 0.43 -20.60
N LEU A 489 5.51 1.70 -20.19
CA LEU A 489 5.17 2.87 -21.03
C LEU A 489 6.29 3.23 -22.00
N GLY A 490 7.50 2.66 -21.83
CA GLY A 490 8.67 3.04 -22.63
C GLY A 490 9.15 4.47 -22.36
N GLU A 491 9.05 4.93 -21.11
CA GLU A 491 9.38 6.31 -20.71
C GLU A 491 10.59 6.36 -19.74
N PRO A 492 11.82 6.57 -20.26
CA PRO A 492 13.05 6.51 -19.45
C PRO A 492 13.06 7.47 -18.25
N ARG A 493 12.36 8.60 -18.34
CA ARG A 493 12.27 9.61 -17.27
C ARG A 493 11.74 9.04 -15.95
N TYR A 494 10.82 8.06 -16.01
CA TYR A 494 10.30 7.41 -14.81
C TYR A 494 11.35 6.46 -14.22
N LEU A 495 12.01 5.66 -15.07
CA LEU A 495 13.07 4.77 -14.64
C LEU A 495 14.25 5.55 -14.02
N ASP A 496 14.67 6.65 -14.65
CA ASP A 496 15.71 7.54 -14.13
C ASP A 496 15.33 8.10 -12.76
N ALA A 497 14.08 8.53 -12.58
CA ALA A 497 13.59 9.01 -11.30
C ALA A 497 13.57 7.89 -10.23
N ALA A 498 13.20 6.66 -10.60
CA ALA A 498 13.24 5.51 -9.72
C ALA A 498 14.68 5.20 -9.26
N VAL A 499 15.64 5.18 -10.19
CA VAL A 499 17.07 4.98 -9.90
C VAL A 499 17.61 6.08 -9.00
N ARG A 500 17.32 7.35 -9.28
CA ARG A 500 17.73 8.48 -8.43
C ARG A 500 17.19 8.36 -7.01
N ALA A 501 15.91 8.00 -6.86
CA ALA A 501 15.31 7.79 -5.54
C ALA A 501 15.92 6.60 -4.80
N ALA A 502 16.17 5.48 -5.49
CA ALA A 502 16.79 4.31 -4.90
C ALA A 502 18.23 4.59 -4.43
N GLU A 503 19.04 5.28 -5.24
CA GLU A 503 20.38 5.70 -4.81
C GLU A 503 20.33 6.70 -3.65
N PHE A 504 19.39 7.66 -3.65
CA PHE A 504 19.23 8.58 -2.53
C PHE A 504 18.94 7.81 -1.23
N ILE A 505 17.92 6.95 -1.23
CA ILE A 505 17.55 6.17 -0.04
C ILE A 505 18.69 5.25 0.39
N TRP A 506 19.38 4.60 -0.55
CA TRP A 506 20.51 3.73 -0.23
C TRP A 506 21.69 4.50 0.38
N ASN A 507 21.99 5.70 -0.11
CA ASN A 507 23.16 6.46 0.35
C ASN A 507 22.87 7.29 1.61
N HIS A 508 21.63 7.76 1.79
CA HIS A 508 21.26 8.60 2.95
C HIS A 508 20.57 7.81 4.06
N ASN A 509 19.61 6.94 3.74
CA ASN A 509 18.79 6.27 4.74
C ASN A 509 19.37 4.91 5.17
N HIS A 510 20.30 4.32 4.42
CA HIS A 510 20.94 3.07 4.81
C HIS A 510 22.37 3.33 5.34
N GLY A 511 22.56 3.13 6.66
CA GLY A 511 23.83 3.41 7.36
C GLY A 511 24.87 2.29 7.28
N THR A 512 26.08 2.55 7.80
CA THR A 512 27.27 1.68 7.67
C THR A 512 27.28 0.39 8.52
N ASN A 513 26.14 -0.05 9.10
CA ASN A 513 26.02 -1.27 9.90
C ASN A 513 24.61 -1.89 9.75
N GLU A 514 24.11 -2.02 8.51
CA GLU A 514 22.78 -2.60 8.19
C GLU A 514 21.57 -1.83 8.77
N GLY A 515 21.81 -0.64 9.32
CA GLY A 515 20.81 0.20 9.94
C GLY A 515 20.07 1.07 8.93
N LEU A 516 18.93 0.59 8.44
CA LEU A 516 17.99 1.42 7.68
C LEU A 516 17.31 2.44 8.60
N ARG A 517 17.14 3.66 8.12
CA ARG A 517 16.43 4.77 8.76
C ARG A 517 15.06 4.93 8.13
N ARG A 518 14.08 5.34 8.95
CA ARG A 518 12.69 5.43 8.52
C ARG A 518 12.43 6.62 7.60
N ALA A 519 12.95 7.77 7.96
CA ALA A 519 12.69 9.01 7.24
C ALA A 519 13.95 9.86 7.11
N ALA A 520 14.01 10.67 6.07
CA ALA A 520 14.92 11.81 5.96
C ALA A 520 14.12 13.10 5.88
N LEU A 521 14.64 14.16 6.50
CA LEU A 521 14.06 15.49 6.45
C LEU A 521 15.20 16.52 6.51
N HIS A 522 15.22 17.46 5.56
CA HIS A 522 16.28 18.47 5.41
C HIS A 522 17.70 17.86 5.48
N GLY A 523 17.91 16.73 4.78
CA GLY A 523 19.19 16.02 4.72
C GLY A 523 19.57 15.23 5.97
N LYS A 524 18.73 15.22 7.03
CA LYS A 524 18.98 14.46 8.26
C LYS A 524 18.05 13.27 8.35
N THR A 525 18.60 12.09 8.66
CA THR A 525 17.80 10.90 8.91
C THR A 525 17.21 10.92 10.32
N THR A 526 15.99 10.42 10.46
CA THR A 526 15.26 10.35 11.73
C THR A 526 14.47 9.04 11.83
N GLY A 527 14.33 8.53 13.06
CA GLY A 527 13.60 7.30 13.36
C GLY A 527 14.28 6.02 12.87
N ASP A 528 14.08 4.94 13.62
CA ASP A 528 14.52 3.61 13.22
C ASP A 528 13.55 3.04 12.18
N ALA A 529 14.09 2.43 11.12
CA ALA A 529 13.27 1.75 10.14
C ALA A 529 12.47 0.61 10.78
N THR A 530 11.21 0.52 10.38
CA THR A 530 10.33 -0.59 10.72
C THR A 530 10.53 -1.74 9.74
N GLN A 531 9.92 -2.88 10.04
CA GLN A 531 9.85 -4.01 9.12
C GLN A 531 9.34 -3.59 7.73
N ARG A 532 8.30 -2.74 7.70
CA ARG A 532 7.67 -2.26 6.48
C ARG A 532 8.63 -1.46 5.59
N ASP A 533 9.52 -0.67 6.19
CA ASP A 533 10.52 0.11 5.47
C ASP A 533 11.52 -0.79 4.73
N HIS A 534 11.87 -1.95 5.31
CA HIS A 534 12.73 -2.93 4.65
C HIS A 534 12.00 -3.64 3.51
N ALA A 535 10.77 -4.10 3.76
CA ALA A 535 9.99 -4.85 2.79
C ALA A 535 9.68 -4.04 1.52
N PHE A 536 9.11 -2.84 1.65
CA PHE A 536 8.76 -2.05 0.45
C PHE A 536 9.97 -1.49 -0.28
N LEU A 537 11.06 -1.17 0.41
CA LEU A 537 12.29 -0.79 -0.28
C LEU A 537 12.87 -1.98 -1.04
N ALA A 538 12.95 -3.16 -0.42
CA ALA A 538 13.41 -4.38 -1.09
C ALA A 538 12.55 -4.72 -2.31
N GLU A 539 11.22 -4.56 -2.23
CA GLU A 539 10.32 -4.74 -3.39
C GLU A 539 10.68 -3.77 -4.52
N GLY A 540 10.88 -2.48 -4.24
CA GLY A 540 11.29 -1.49 -5.23
C GLY A 540 12.64 -1.80 -5.88
N LEU A 541 13.61 -2.27 -5.08
CA LEU A 541 14.93 -2.69 -5.59
C LEU A 541 14.84 -3.96 -6.43
N LEU A 542 14.00 -4.94 -6.07
CA LEU A 542 13.75 -6.11 -6.92
C LEU A 542 13.12 -5.71 -8.25
N THR A 543 12.19 -4.77 -8.25
CA THR A 543 11.58 -4.27 -9.50
C THR A 543 12.61 -3.53 -10.36
N LEU A 544 13.51 -2.74 -9.76
CA LEU A 544 14.65 -2.16 -10.48
C LEU A 544 15.57 -3.24 -11.06
N PHE A 545 15.84 -4.31 -10.33
CA PHE A 545 16.61 -5.44 -10.85
C PHE A 545 15.91 -6.08 -12.06
N ASP A 546 14.60 -6.31 -11.98
CA ASP A 546 13.84 -6.94 -13.06
C ASP A 546 13.87 -6.09 -14.34
N VAL A 547 13.76 -4.76 -14.22
CA VAL A 547 13.76 -3.83 -15.36
C VAL A 547 15.16 -3.56 -15.90
N THR A 548 16.14 -3.31 -15.02
CA THR A 548 17.49 -2.85 -15.44
C THR A 548 18.49 -3.99 -15.62
N ARG A 549 18.23 -5.15 -15.03
CA ARG A 549 19.15 -6.28 -14.90
C ARG A 549 20.49 -5.95 -14.21
N ASP A 550 20.56 -4.82 -13.49
CA ASP A 550 21.75 -4.44 -12.74
C ASP A 550 21.82 -5.22 -11.42
N PRO A 551 22.83 -6.08 -11.23
CA PRO A 551 22.91 -6.97 -10.07
C PRO A 551 23.04 -6.22 -8.74
N ARG A 552 23.44 -4.93 -8.75
CA ARG A 552 23.49 -4.12 -7.53
C ARG A 552 22.15 -4.10 -6.81
N TRP A 553 21.04 -4.07 -7.55
CA TRP A 553 19.72 -3.92 -6.98
C TRP A 553 19.24 -5.21 -6.31
N LEU A 554 19.56 -6.36 -6.90
CA LEU A 554 19.29 -7.66 -6.31
C LEU A 554 20.05 -7.84 -4.99
N GLU A 555 21.35 -7.50 -4.98
CA GLU A 555 22.18 -7.62 -3.77
C GLU A 555 21.71 -6.69 -2.64
N ARG A 556 21.33 -5.46 -3.00
CA ARG A 556 20.75 -4.50 -2.04
C ARG A 556 19.40 -4.98 -1.51
N ALA A 557 18.53 -5.53 -2.35
CA ALA A 557 17.26 -6.12 -1.91
C ALA A 557 17.48 -7.30 -0.96
N ARG A 558 18.45 -8.17 -1.26
CA ARG A 558 18.87 -9.29 -0.41
C ARG A 558 19.34 -8.79 0.97
N THR A 559 20.21 -7.79 0.99
CA THR A 559 20.71 -7.16 2.23
C THR A 559 19.54 -6.68 3.11
N LEU A 560 18.53 -6.04 2.52
CA LEU A 560 17.35 -5.57 3.25
C LEU A 560 16.46 -6.72 3.74
N ALA A 561 16.30 -7.78 2.94
CA ALA A 561 15.53 -8.95 3.32
C ALA A 561 16.18 -9.72 4.47
N ASP A 562 17.52 -9.86 4.45
CA ASP A 562 18.27 -10.52 5.51
C ASP A 562 18.22 -9.71 6.82
N ALA A 563 18.38 -8.39 6.73
CA ALA A 563 18.18 -7.49 7.87
C ALA A 563 16.74 -7.58 8.42
N MET A 564 15.74 -7.69 7.53
CA MET A 564 14.34 -7.85 7.93
C MET A 564 14.10 -9.17 8.68
N LEU A 565 14.64 -10.28 8.16
CA LEU A 565 14.59 -11.59 8.78
C LEU A 565 15.27 -11.60 10.16
N GLY A 566 16.46 -11.01 10.27
CA GLY A 566 17.22 -10.99 11.52
C GLY A 566 16.56 -10.14 12.63
N ARG A 567 15.88 -9.05 12.27
CA ARG A 567 15.40 -8.05 13.25
C ARG A 567 13.92 -8.19 13.61
N PHE A 568 13.09 -8.67 12.69
CA PHE A 568 11.63 -8.57 12.83
C PHE A 568 10.91 -9.91 12.78
N ARG A 569 11.53 -11.00 12.28
CA ARG A 569 10.89 -12.31 12.17
C ARG A 569 10.53 -12.87 13.54
N ASP A 570 9.31 -13.38 13.67
CA ASP A 570 8.89 -14.19 14.81
C ASP A 570 9.27 -15.65 14.56
N ALA A 571 10.47 -16.05 15.00
CA ALA A 571 10.97 -17.42 14.81
C ALA A 571 10.11 -18.51 15.46
N ARG A 572 9.19 -18.16 16.36
CA ARG A 572 8.33 -19.13 17.05
C ARG A 572 6.99 -19.34 16.35
N ARG A 573 6.47 -18.32 15.67
CA ARG A 573 5.10 -18.34 15.10
C ARG A 573 5.01 -17.87 13.64
N GLY A 574 6.14 -17.62 12.98
CA GLY A 574 6.20 -17.12 11.62
C GLY A 574 5.73 -15.66 11.48
N GLY A 575 5.92 -15.11 10.27
CA GLY A 575 5.66 -13.69 10.00
C GLY A 575 6.56 -12.73 10.78
N PHE A 576 6.23 -11.45 10.72
CA PHE A 576 7.10 -10.37 11.17
C PHE A 576 6.38 -9.37 12.07
N PHE A 577 7.06 -8.97 13.13
CA PHE A 577 6.67 -7.83 13.96
C PHE A 577 6.98 -6.52 13.23
N LEU A 578 6.16 -5.49 13.43
CA LEU A 578 6.39 -4.19 12.82
C LEU A 578 7.67 -3.51 13.34
N ALA A 579 8.03 -3.77 14.61
CA ALA A 579 9.11 -3.11 15.33
C ALA A 579 10.04 -4.11 16.05
N THR A 580 11.22 -3.64 16.45
CA THR A 580 12.17 -4.38 17.29
C THR A 580 11.69 -4.45 18.74
N GLU A 581 12.28 -5.32 19.56
CA GLU A 581 11.84 -5.57 20.95
C GLU A 581 11.93 -4.34 21.86
N ASP A 582 12.89 -3.47 21.59
CA ASP A 582 13.21 -2.25 22.34
C ASP A 582 12.43 -1.00 21.88
N ALA A 583 11.65 -1.10 20.80
CA ALA A 583 10.95 0.05 20.23
C ALA A 583 9.74 0.51 21.08
N LEU A 584 9.13 -0.38 21.85
CA LEU A 584 7.93 -0.12 22.65
C LEU A 584 8.24 -0.11 24.16
N PRO A 585 7.43 0.55 25.02
CA PRO A 585 7.57 0.46 26.46
C PRO A 585 7.59 -0.98 26.97
N ALA A 586 8.33 -1.18 28.05
CA ALA A 586 8.32 -2.45 28.78
C ALA A 586 6.88 -2.88 29.11
N GLY A 587 6.47 -4.04 28.59
CA GLY A 587 5.14 -4.61 28.77
C GLY A 587 4.14 -4.33 27.65
N MET A 588 4.43 -3.42 26.71
CA MET A 588 3.60 -3.29 25.50
C MET A 588 4.00 -4.37 24.47
N PRO A 589 3.04 -5.19 23.98
CA PRO A 589 3.35 -6.23 23.01
C PRO A 589 3.61 -5.64 21.63
N ARG A 590 4.64 -6.14 20.95
CA ARG A 590 4.86 -5.88 19.53
C ARG A 590 3.70 -6.41 18.71
N THR A 591 3.25 -5.63 17.74
CA THR A 591 2.19 -6.01 16.80
C THR A 591 2.78 -6.56 15.50
N LYS A 592 2.03 -7.46 14.86
CA LYS A 592 2.27 -7.85 13.47
C LYS A 592 1.32 -7.06 12.60
N ASP A 593 1.85 -6.45 11.54
CA ASP A 593 1.06 -5.70 10.57
C ASP A 593 0.56 -6.66 9.49
N VAL A 594 -0.70 -7.09 9.62
CA VAL A 594 -1.29 -8.19 8.83
C VAL A 594 -2.50 -7.74 8.02
N ARG A 595 -3.35 -6.90 8.62
CA ARG A 595 -4.56 -6.37 7.98
C ARG A 595 -4.21 -5.19 7.08
N ASP A 596 -4.76 -5.19 5.88
CA ASP A 596 -4.61 -4.08 4.95
C ASP A 596 -5.31 -2.82 5.46
N THR A 597 -4.74 -1.68 5.10
CA THR A 597 -5.33 -0.36 5.35
C THR A 597 -5.34 0.42 4.02
N ALA A 598 -5.03 1.72 4.03
CA ALA A 598 -4.75 2.45 2.79
C ALA A 598 -3.44 2.00 2.10
N MET A 599 -2.68 1.10 2.73
CA MET A 599 -1.51 0.43 2.18
C MET A 599 -1.61 -1.08 2.41
N PRO A 600 -0.90 -1.89 1.61
CA PRO A 600 -0.70 -3.31 1.89
C PRO A 600 -0.03 -3.49 3.26
N SER A 601 -0.36 -4.59 3.93
CA SER A 601 0.30 -4.93 5.19
C SER A 601 1.79 -5.23 4.97
N GLY A 602 2.62 -4.89 5.97
CA GLY A 602 4.07 -5.13 5.92
C GLY A 602 4.41 -6.61 5.81
N ASN A 603 3.56 -7.51 6.33
CA ASN A 603 3.71 -8.95 6.15
C ASN A 603 3.37 -9.40 4.71
N ALA A 604 2.40 -8.76 4.03
CA ALA A 604 2.15 -9.01 2.61
C ALA A 604 3.38 -8.63 1.76
N ALA A 605 3.94 -7.44 2.01
CA ALA A 605 5.14 -6.97 1.31
C ALA A 605 6.35 -7.89 1.58
N ALA A 606 6.54 -8.34 2.83
CA ALA A 606 7.60 -9.29 3.17
C ALA A 606 7.42 -10.63 2.43
N LEU A 607 6.19 -11.17 2.40
CA LEU A 607 5.89 -12.39 1.67
C LEU A 607 6.23 -12.25 0.18
N ASN A 608 5.83 -11.13 -0.44
CA ASN A 608 6.14 -10.84 -1.83
C ASN A 608 7.66 -10.75 -2.10
N VAL A 609 8.42 -10.09 -1.22
CA VAL A 609 9.88 -10.00 -1.35
C VAL A 609 10.55 -11.38 -1.23
N LEU A 610 10.17 -12.17 -0.22
CA LEU A 610 10.76 -13.48 0.04
C LEU A 610 10.51 -14.45 -1.12
N GLN A 611 9.29 -14.50 -1.65
CA GLN A 611 8.98 -15.38 -2.78
C GLN A 611 9.64 -14.92 -4.10
N ARG A 612 9.80 -13.60 -4.31
CA ARG A 612 10.54 -13.07 -5.47
C ARG A 612 12.04 -13.36 -5.35
N LEU A 613 12.62 -13.23 -4.16
CA LEU A 613 14.03 -13.60 -3.91
C LEU A 613 14.25 -15.09 -4.12
N SER A 614 13.38 -15.97 -3.62
CA SER A 614 13.57 -17.41 -3.78
C SER A 614 13.60 -17.88 -5.24
N ARG A 615 13.10 -17.08 -6.18
CA ARG A 615 13.21 -17.32 -7.63
C ARG A 615 14.44 -16.71 -8.29
N ARG A 616 15.08 -15.73 -7.65
CA ARG A 616 16.18 -14.92 -8.21
C ARG A 616 17.54 -15.25 -7.61
N VAL A 617 17.57 -15.95 -6.48
CA VAL A 617 18.81 -16.37 -5.83
C VAL A 617 18.75 -17.83 -5.38
N ASP A 618 19.91 -18.50 -5.42
CA ASP A 618 20.08 -19.88 -4.94
C ASP A 618 20.22 -19.94 -3.41
N GLU A 619 19.15 -19.56 -2.73
CA GLU A 619 19.04 -19.59 -1.26
C GLU A 619 17.69 -20.20 -0.84
N PRO A 620 17.63 -21.52 -0.60
CA PRO A 620 16.38 -22.23 -0.32
C PRO A 620 15.62 -21.70 0.91
N ALA A 621 16.32 -21.05 1.85
CA ALA A 621 15.72 -20.49 3.06
C ALA A 621 14.62 -19.46 2.77
N TYR A 622 14.74 -18.66 1.69
CA TYR A 622 13.71 -17.67 1.35
C TYR A 622 12.36 -18.32 1.01
N ALA A 623 12.37 -19.44 0.29
CA ALA A 623 11.14 -20.17 -0.02
C ALA A 623 10.49 -20.75 1.25
N GLU A 624 11.30 -21.17 2.21
CA GLU A 624 10.82 -21.62 3.52
C GLU A 624 10.20 -20.49 4.32
N TYR A 625 10.88 -19.34 4.43
CA TYR A 625 10.35 -18.17 5.13
C TYR A 625 9.08 -17.61 4.48
N ALA A 626 8.98 -17.64 3.14
CA ALA A 626 7.76 -17.25 2.44
C ALA A 626 6.59 -18.14 2.84
N ARG A 627 6.76 -19.47 2.76
CA ARG A 627 5.73 -20.43 3.14
C ARG A 627 5.36 -20.34 4.63
N GLU A 628 6.33 -20.22 5.53
CA GLU A 628 6.07 -20.01 6.96
C GLU A 628 5.27 -18.73 7.21
N THR A 629 5.60 -17.64 6.53
CA THR A 629 4.89 -16.36 6.65
C THR A 629 3.45 -16.48 6.17
N ALA A 630 3.23 -17.18 5.05
CA ALA A 630 1.89 -17.44 4.52
C ALA A 630 1.05 -18.36 5.45
N SER A 631 1.66 -19.40 6.02
CA SER A 631 1.03 -20.29 7.02
C SER A 631 0.70 -19.57 8.34
N ALA A 632 1.56 -18.63 8.77
CA ALA A 632 1.43 -17.96 10.05
C ALA A 632 0.08 -17.24 10.20
N PHE A 633 -0.50 -16.73 9.10
CA PHE A 633 -1.73 -15.94 9.12
C PHE A 633 -2.97 -16.67 8.60
N ALA A 634 -2.88 -17.98 8.35
CA ALA A 634 -3.95 -18.74 7.71
C ALA A 634 -5.30 -18.65 8.44
N GLY A 635 -5.31 -18.77 9.77
CA GLY A 635 -6.53 -18.64 10.56
C GLY A 635 -7.18 -17.25 10.45
N THR A 636 -6.39 -16.18 10.63
CA THR A 636 -6.91 -14.80 10.56
C THR A 636 -7.36 -14.41 9.16
N ILE A 637 -6.69 -14.93 8.12
CA ILE A 637 -7.11 -14.74 6.73
C ILE A 637 -8.47 -15.40 6.50
N ARG A 638 -8.69 -16.64 6.96
CA ARG A 638 -9.99 -17.31 6.80
C ARG A 638 -11.15 -16.62 7.54
N ASP A 639 -10.88 -16.01 8.69
CA ASP A 639 -11.90 -15.31 9.47
C ASP A 639 -12.42 -14.04 8.77
N ASP A 640 -11.55 -13.34 8.02
CA ASP A 640 -11.89 -12.12 7.28
C ASP A 640 -11.03 -11.97 6.02
N PRO A 641 -11.29 -12.75 4.95
CA PRO A 641 -10.43 -12.81 3.79
C PRO A 641 -10.21 -11.45 3.09
N PRO A 642 -11.25 -10.61 2.85
CA PRO A 642 -11.07 -9.32 2.20
C PRO A 642 -10.09 -8.40 2.94
N ALA A 643 -10.06 -8.41 4.27
CA ALA A 643 -9.14 -7.56 5.04
C ALA A 643 -7.64 -7.90 4.87
N HIS A 644 -7.34 -8.97 4.13
CA HIS A 644 -6.00 -9.48 3.88
C HIS A 644 -5.73 -9.65 2.37
N ALA A 645 -6.39 -8.85 1.53
CA ALA A 645 -6.33 -8.94 0.08
C ALA A 645 -4.89 -8.97 -0.47
N SER A 646 -3.98 -8.17 0.10
CA SER A 646 -2.57 -8.12 -0.32
C SER A 646 -1.81 -9.38 0.06
N LEU A 647 -2.07 -9.95 1.24
CA LEU A 647 -1.51 -11.25 1.63
C LEU A 647 -2.01 -12.35 0.71
N LEU A 648 -3.31 -12.37 0.41
CA LEU A 648 -3.92 -13.31 -0.52
C LEU A 648 -3.36 -13.18 -1.93
N GLY A 649 -3.05 -11.96 -2.39
CA GLY A 649 -2.38 -11.74 -3.68
C GLY A 649 -0.94 -12.28 -3.70
N ALA A 650 -0.17 -12.04 -2.64
CA ALA A 650 1.18 -12.60 -2.50
C ALA A 650 1.16 -14.13 -2.32
N ILE A 651 0.10 -14.66 -1.72
CA ILE A 651 -0.19 -16.10 -1.66
C ILE A 651 -0.48 -16.64 -3.06
N ASP A 652 -1.39 -16.04 -3.81
CA ASP A 652 -1.70 -16.44 -5.18
C ASP A 652 -0.43 -16.53 -6.06
N GLU A 653 0.50 -15.57 -5.92
CA GLU A 653 1.81 -15.60 -6.58
C GLU A 653 2.75 -16.71 -6.11
N LEU A 654 2.81 -16.98 -4.81
CA LEU A 654 3.66 -18.06 -4.27
C LEU A 654 3.22 -19.44 -4.81
N TRP A 655 1.93 -19.65 -5.08
CA TRP A 655 1.39 -20.93 -5.53
C TRP A 655 1.50 -21.07 -7.05
N HIS A 656 1.18 -20.00 -7.77
CA HIS A 656 0.96 -20.06 -9.21
C HIS A 656 2.02 -19.37 -10.05
N GLY A 657 2.96 -18.66 -9.43
CA GLY A 657 3.95 -17.87 -10.14
C GLY A 657 3.60 -16.39 -10.29
N GLU A 658 4.63 -15.58 -10.56
CA GLU A 658 4.47 -14.21 -11.05
C GLU A 658 3.80 -14.27 -12.44
N THR A 659 3.03 -13.24 -12.82
CA THR A 659 2.34 -13.16 -14.14
C THR A 659 2.98 -12.16 -15.10
N GLY A 660 4.09 -11.53 -14.70
CA GLY A 660 4.75 -10.50 -15.48
C GLY A 660 5.50 -11.02 -16.71
N ALA A 661 5.90 -10.08 -17.57
CA ALA A 661 6.73 -10.33 -18.75
C ALA A 661 8.15 -10.79 -18.40
N HIS A 662 8.62 -10.47 -17.19
CA HIS A 662 9.93 -10.84 -16.67
C HIS A 662 9.78 -11.99 -15.67
N GLN A 663 10.44 -13.11 -15.93
CA GLN A 663 10.46 -14.28 -15.04
C GLN A 663 11.88 -14.76 -14.79
N SER A 664 12.05 -15.58 -13.75
CA SER A 664 13.28 -16.31 -13.46
C SER A 664 12.98 -17.79 -13.22
N ALA A 665 13.89 -18.66 -13.65
CA ALA A 665 13.90 -20.09 -13.38
C ALA A 665 15.27 -20.52 -12.86
N ALA A 666 15.35 -21.74 -12.35
CA ALA A 666 16.59 -22.34 -11.85
C ALA A 666 17.31 -21.42 -10.83
N ASN A 667 16.54 -20.91 -9.86
CA ASN A 667 17.03 -20.06 -8.77
C ASN A 667 17.80 -18.81 -9.26
N GLY A 668 17.36 -18.22 -10.39
CA GLY A 668 17.95 -17.03 -10.98
C GLY A 668 19.03 -17.31 -12.03
N ALA A 669 19.39 -18.58 -12.27
CA ALA A 669 20.32 -18.94 -13.34
C ALA A 669 19.75 -18.71 -14.75
N ILE A 670 18.42 -18.65 -14.88
CA ILE A 670 17.75 -18.37 -16.14
C ILE A 670 16.80 -17.20 -15.94
N THR A 671 16.91 -16.18 -16.80
CA THR A 671 15.93 -15.08 -16.87
C THR A 671 15.20 -15.13 -18.20
N VAL A 672 13.90 -14.85 -18.17
CA VAL A 672 13.04 -14.88 -19.35
C VAL A 672 12.28 -13.58 -19.47
N ASP A 673 12.26 -13.02 -20.67
CA ASP A 673 11.53 -11.83 -21.06
C ASP A 673 10.57 -12.15 -22.21
N ALA A 674 9.36 -11.60 -22.17
CA ALA A 674 8.38 -11.78 -23.24
C ALA A 674 7.81 -10.42 -23.71
N ASP A 675 7.86 -10.17 -25.01
CA ASP A 675 7.35 -8.96 -25.65
C ASP A 675 6.50 -9.32 -26.87
N VAL A 676 5.54 -8.47 -27.22
CA VAL A 676 4.79 -8.52 -28.48
C VAL A 676 4.99 -7.21 -29.23
N GLU A 677 5.54 -7.27 -30.43
CA GLU A 677 5.61 -6.14 -31.36
C GLU A 677 4.72 -6.46 -32.57
N ASP A 678 3.77 -5.57 -32.90
CA ASP A 678 2.66 -5.86 -33.82
C ASP A 678 1.92 -7.17 -33.49
N THR A 679 2.23 -8.23 -34.24
CA THR A 679 1.70 -9.59 -34.03
C THR A 679 2.78 -10.60 -33.68
N THR A 680 4.03 -10.18 -33.53
CA THR A 680 5.17 -11.06 -33.30
C THR A 680 5.49 -11.11 -31.82
N LEU A 681 5.23 -12.26 -31.21
CA LEU A 681 5.70 -12.62 -29.88
C LEU A 681 7.19 -12.93 -29.96
N THR A 682 7.99 -12.29 -29.09
CA THR A 682 9.40 -12.59 -28.86
C THR A 682 9.61 -13.01 -27.42
N VAL A 683 10.15 -14.21 -27.21
CA VAL A 683 10.58 -14.72 -25.90
C VAL A 683 12.10 -14.78 -25.88
N ARG A 684 12.72 -14.00 -25.00
CA ARG A 684 14.18 -13.96 -24.82
C ARG A 684 14.55 -14.67 -23.53
N ILE A 685 15.51 -15.59 -23.62
CA ILE A 685 16.01 -16.36 -22.48
C ILE A 685 17.50 -16.04 -22.35
N ALA A 686 17.93 -15.63 -21.17
CA ALA A 686 19.34 -15.53 -20.82
C ALA A 686 19.67 -16.60 -19.77
N ILE A 687 20.74 -17.36 -20.04
CA ILE A 687 21.18 -18.51 -19.27
C ILE A 687 22.58 -18.19 -18.72
N ALA A 688 22.73 -18.30 -17.41
CA ALA A 688 23.98 -18.02 -16.72
C ALA A 688 25.11 -18.97 -17.16
N PRO A 689 26.39 -18.54 -17.12
CA PRO A 689 27.51 -19.43 -17.39
C PRO A 689 27.48 -20.68 -16.51
N GLY A 690 27.77 -21.85 -17.10
CA GLY A 690 27.70 -23.15 -16.43
C GLY A 690 26.32 -23.81 -16.43
N TRP A 691 25.30 -23.12 -16.94
CA TRP A 691 23.94 -23.64 -17.11
C TRP A 691 23.57 -23.79 -18.59
N HIS A 692 22.66 -24.72 -18.85
CA HIS A 692 22.03 -24.93 -20.15
C HIS A 692 20.60 -25.44 -19.99
N ILE A 693 19.82 -25.38 -21.08
CA ILE A 693 18.52 -26.05 -21.19
C ILE A 693 18.52 -26.97 -22.40
N ASN A 694 17.69 -28.01 -22.38
CA ASN A 694 17.54 -28.90 -23.54
C ASN A 694 16.89 -28.15 -24.72
N ALA A 695 17.28 -28.48 -25.95
CA ALA A 695 16.64 -27.95 -27.15
C ALA A 695 15.16 -28.40 -27.27
N HIS A 696 14.41 -27.75 -28.15
CA HIS A 696 13.01 -28.11 -28.45
C HIS A 696 12.86 -29.51 -29.09
N HIS A 697 13.94 -30.01 -29.70
CA HIS A 697 14.08 -31.39 -30.17
C HIS A 697 15.33 -32.02 -29.55
N PRO A 698 15.23 -32.55 -28.32
CA PRO A 698 16.34 -33.26 -27.68
C PRO A 698 16.73 -34.51 -28.49
N LEU A 699 18.00 -34.88 -28.43
CA LEU A 699 18.52 -36.06 -29.15
C LEU A 699 18.12 -37.40 -28.50
N SER A 700 17.57 -37.36 -27.27
CA SER A 700 17.09 -38.54 -26.56
C SER A 700 15.71 -38.33 -25.93
N GLY A 701 14.89 -39.37 -25.94
CA GLY A 701 13.46 -39.30 -25.59
C GLY A 701 13.14 -39.13 -24.10
N HIS A 702 14.13 -39.26 -23.20
CA HIS A 702 13.94 -39.00 -21.75
C HIS A 702 14.26 -37.56 -21.34
N LEU A 703 14.85 -36.76 -22.24
CA LEU A 703 15.16 -35.35 -21.98
C LEU A 703 13.88 -34.53 -22.12
N ILE A 704 13.68 -33.57 -21.20
CA ILE A 704 12.52 -32.69 -21.23
C ILE A 704 12.80 -31.55 -22.21
N PRO A 705 12.02 -31.44 -23.31
CA PRO A 705 12.24 -30.39 -24.31
C PRO A 705 11.91 -29.01 -23.76
N THR A 706 12.57 -27.99 -24.30
CA THR A 706 12.11 -26.61 -24.14
C THR A 706 10.93 -26.36 -25.06
N GLU A 707 9.77 -26.05 -24.48
CA GLU A 707 8.51 -25.89 -25.18
C GLU A 707 7.86 -24.56 -24.80
N LEU A 708 7.34 -23.86 -25.80
CA LEU A 708 6.56 -22.64 -25.66
C LEU A 708 5.14 -22.87 -26.20
N GLY A 709 4.14 -22.28 -25.56
CA GLY A 709 2.77 -22.32 -26.04
C GLY A 709 1.87 -21.28 -25.40
N LEU A 710 0.61 -21.23 -25.84
CA LEU A 710 -0.43 -20.40 -25.22
C LEU A 710 -1.09 -21.14 -24.07
N SER A 711 -1.47 -20.38 -23.05
CA SER A 711 -2.24 -20.92 -21.94
C SER A 711 -3.64 -21.35 -22.40
N PRO A 712 -4.14 -22.53 -21.97
CA PRO A 712 -5.48 -22.99 -22.34
C PRO A 712 -6.60 -22.03 -21.91
N GLU A 713 -6.33 -21.18 -20.92
CA GLU A 713 -7.24 -20.17 -20.41
C GLU A 713 -7.49 -19.00 -21.40
N ASP A 714 -6.69 -18.88 -22.46
CA ASP A 714 -6.84 -17.85 -23.52
C ASP A 714 -7.27 -18.50 -24.87
N PRO A 715 -8.50 -19.06 -24.99
CA PRO A 715 -8.94 -19.80 -26.17
C PRO A 715 -9.09 -18.92 -27.42
N ASP A 716 -9.07 -17.60 -27.25
CA ASP A 716 -9.21 -16.61 -28.31
C ASP A 716 -7.89 -16.30 -29.00
N TRP A 717 -6.76 -16.86 -28.54
CA TRP A 717 -5.47 -16.64 -29.18
C TRP A 717 -4.99 -17.86 -29.97
N ARG A 718 -4.32 -17.61 -31.08
CA ARG A 718 -3.67 -18.61 -31.92
C ARG A 718 -2.20 -18.23 -32.05
N LEU A 719 -1.33 -19.22 -31.84
CA LEU A 719 0.11 -19.10 -32.01
C LEU A 719 0.51 -19.85 -33.27
N SER A 720 1.32 -19.23 -34.13
CA SER A 720 1.93 -19.89 -35.27
C SER A 720 2.93 -20.96 -34.82
N ALA A 721 3.54 -21.65 -35.78
CA ALA A 721 4.76 -22.40 -35.49
C ALA A 721 5.80 -21.45 -34.88
N ILE A 722 6.47 -21.94 -33.82
CA ILE A 722 7.50 -21.19 -33.12
C ILE A 722 8.82 -21.38 -33.85
N ASP A 723 9.49 -20.27 -34.15
CA ASP A 723 10.85 -20.26 -34.66
C ASP A 723 11.82 -20.37 -33.48
N TYR A 724 12.40 -21.57 -33.33
CA TYR A 724 13.41 -21.86 -32.33
C TYR A 724 14.81 -21.67 -32.93
N PRO A 725 15.79 -21.17 -32.16
CA PRO A 725 17.15 -21.04 -32.65
C PRO A 725 17.80 -22.42 -32.84
N ALA A 726 18.86 -22.46 -33.66
CA ALA A 726 19.64 -23.68 -33.85
C ALA A 726 20.31 -24.11 -32.52
N PRO A 727 20.20 -25.38 -32.10
CA PRO A 727 20.81 -25.84 -30.87
C PRO A 727 22.32 -26.09 -31.04
N GLU A 728 23.05 -25.98 -29.93
CA GLU A 728 24.43 -26.41 -29.83
C GLU A 728 24.47 -27.91 -29.54
N HIS A 729 25.35 -28.64 -30.22
CA HIS A 729 25.52 -30.08 -30.01
C HIS A 729 26.79 -30.33 -29.21
N THR A 730 26.66 -30.75 -27.96
CA THR A 730 27.79 -30.99 -27.06
C THR A 730 27.56 -32.19 -26.15
N THR A 731 28.64 -32.85 -25.72
CA THR A 731 28.61 -33.90 -24.69
C THR A 731 28.79 -33.24 -23.33
N THR A 732 27.90 -33.52 -22.38
CA THR A 732 27.99 -33.00 -21.00
C THR A 732 28.72 -34.00 -20.09
N GLY A 733 29.13 -33.58 -18.89
CA GLY A 733 29.88 -34.44 -17.96
C GLY A 733 29.11 -35.69 -17.49
N PHE A 734 27.77 -35.67 -17.59
CA PHE A 734 26.90 -36.75 -17.10
C PHE A 734 26.25 -37.59 -18.23
N GLN A 735 26.46 -37.24 -19.52
CA GLN A 735 26.02 -38.04 -20.66
C GLN A 735 27.16 -38.31 -21.65
N GLU A 736 27.32 -39.58 -22.01
CA GLU A 736 28.33 -40.00 -23.00
C GLU A 736 27.95 -39.65 -24.44
N GLU A 737 26.65 -39.43 -24.70
CA GLU A 737 26.12 -39.09 -26.02
C GLU A 737 25.95 -37.56 -26.19
N PRO A 738 26.16 -37.01 -27.41
CA PRO A 738 25.92 -35.60 -27.67
C PRO A 738 24.47 -35.23 -27.37
N MET A 739 24.28 -34.07 -26.75
CA MET A 739 22.99 -33.45 -26.45
C MET A 739 22.78 -32.22 -27.32
N ALA A 740 21.53 -31.96 -27.72
CA ALA A 740 21.13 -30.69 -28.36
C ALA A 740 20.66 -29.73 -27.27
N LEU A 741 21.40 -28.63 -27.06
CA LEU A 741 21.25 -27.72 -25.93
C LEU A 741 21.14 -26.27 -26.38
N TYR A 742 20.60 -25.44 -25.50
CA TYR A 742 20.73 -23.99 -25.57
C TYR A 742 21.53 -23.46 -24.39
N SER A 743 22.43 -22.52 -24.67
CA SER A 743 23.29 -21.85 -23.68
C SER A 743 23.37 -20.34 -23.99
N GLY A 744 23.78 -19.52 -23.02
CA GLY A 744 23.93 -18.08 -23.22
C GLY A 744 22.62 -17.35 -23.49
N ARG A 745 22.48 -16.71 -24.66
CA ARG A 745 21.27 -15.94 -25.03
C ARG A 745 20.52 -16.63 -26.15
N VAL A 746 19.23 -16.82 -25.94
CA VAL A 746 18.31 -17.57 -26.80
C VAL A 746 17.11 -16.69 -27.07
N SER A 747 16.64 -16.66 -28.31
CA SER A 747 15.43 -15.92 -28.69
C SER A 747 14.53 -16.84 -29.48
N MET A 748 13.26 -16.87 -29.10
CA MET A 748 12.20 -17.60 -29.80
C MET A 748 11.18 -16.59 -30.30
N THR A 749 10.67 -16.80 -31.52
CA THR A 749 9.67 -15.90 -32.10
C THR A 749 8.49 -16.67 -32.66
N ALA A 750 7.29 -16.11 -32.56
CA ALA A 750 6.09 -16.67 -33.14
C ALA A 750 5.08 -15.56 -33.45
N ASP A 751 4.28 -15.73 -34.49
CA ASP A 751 3.15 -14.84 -34.74
C ASP A 751 1.97 -15.25 -33.86
N ILE A 752 1.40 -14.28 -33.16
CA ILE A 752 0.13 -14.40 -32.42
C ILE A 752 -0.99 -13.72 -33.19
N ARG A 753 -2.16 -14.35 -33.19
CA ARG A 753 -3.38 -13.78 -33.76
C ARG A 753 -4.56 -14.02 -32.84
N GLU A 754 -5.41 -13.02 -32.72
CA GLU A 754 -6.70 -13.16 -32.10
C GLU A 754 -7.67 -13.89 -33.05
N ALA A 755 -8.39 -14.87 -32.52
CA ALA A 755 -9.29 -15.75 -33.24
C ALA A 755 -10.64 -15.07 -33.51
N ASP A 756 -11.07 -14.16 -32.64
CA ASP A 756 -12.26 -13.31 -32.82
C ASP A 756 -11.97 -11.86 -32.39
N PRO A 757 -11.64 -10.96 -33.33
CA PRO A 757 -11.36 -9.55 -33.02
C PRO A 757 -12.62 -8.73 -32.69
N SER A 758 -13.81 -9.34 -32.61
CA SER A 758 -15.06 -8.66 -32.24
C SER A 758 -15.35 -8.65 -30.74
N GLY A 759 -14.60 -9.43 -29.95
CA GLY A 759 -14.58 -9.36 -28.49
C GLY A 759 -13.71 -8.21 -27.99
N PRO A 760 -13.77 -7.86 -26.69
CA PRO A 760 -12.88 -6.87 -26.14
C PRO A 760 -11.45 -7.45 -26.07
N ALA A 761 -10.63 -7.13 -27.07
CA ALA A 761 -9.24 -7.56 -27.24
C ALA A 761 -8.30 -6.93 -26.18
N ILE A 762 -8.48 -7.37 -24.94
CA ILE A 762 -8.07 -6.69 -23.72
C ILE A 762 -6.65 -7.14 -23.28
N LEU A 763 -6.23 -8.39 -23.57
CA LEU A 763 -4.97 -8.98 -23.10
C LEU A 763 -4.03 -9.47 -24.21
N THR A 764 -2.71 -9.32 -24.06
CA THR A 764 -1.76 -10.26 -24.69
C THR A 764 -1.94 -11.63 -24.07
N PRO A 765 -1.88 -12.74 -24.84
CA PRO A 765 -2.12 -14.05 -24.28
C PRO A 765 -1.10 -14.38 -23.19
N MET A 766 -1.54 -15.10 -22.17
CA MET A 766 -0.64 -15.79 -21.26
C MET A 766 0.07 -16.88 -22.05
N ILE A 767 1.40 -16.86 -22.00
CA ILE A 767 2.24 -17.89 -22.60
C ILE A 767 2.83 -18.74 -21.50
N TRP A 768 2.99 -20.04 -21.76
CA TRP A 768 3.77 -20.91 -20.90
C TRP A 768 5.07 -21.29 -21.58
N LEU A 769 6.16 -21.25 -20.83
CA LEU A 769 7.47 -21.74 -21.23
C LEU A 769 7.88 -22.87 -20.30
N ARG A 770 7.91 -24.08 -20.82
CA ARG A 770 8.41 -25.26 -20.10
C ARG A 770 9.87 -25.47 -20.45
N LEU A 771 10.71 -25.59 -19.44
CA LEU A 771 12.14 -25.82 -19.60
C LEU A 771 12.67 -26.77 -18.51
N GLN A 772 13.85 -27.33 -18.74
CA GLN A 772 14.62 -28.05 -17.73
C GLN A 772 16.04 -27.50 -17.73
N ALA A 773 16.40 -26.85 -16.63
CA ALA A 773 17.74 -26.32 -16.42
C ALA A 773 18.69 -27.41 -15.94
N CYS A 774 19.87 -27.45 -16.53
CA CYS A 774 20.91 -28.41 -16.21
C CYS A 774 22.27 -27.71 -16.11
N THR A 775 23.14 -28.28 -15.30
CA THR A 775 24.57 -28.01 -15.26
C THR A 775 25.31 -29.21 -15.88
N ASP A 776 26.64 -29.16 -15.96
CA ASP A 776 27.45 -30.30 -16.39
C ASP A 776 27.44 -31.49 -15.39
N GLU A 777 26.79 -31.34 -14.24
CA GLU A 777 26.74 -32.34 -13.16
C GLU A 777 25.33 -32.92 -12.95
N ALA A 778 24.30 -32.07 -13.04
CA ALA A 778 22.92 -32.47 -12.73
C ALA A 778 21.88 -31.58 -13.43
N CYS A 779 20.68 -32.13 -13.61
CA CYS A 779 19.49 -31.41 -14.04
C CYS A 779 18.54 -31.14 -12.85
N LEU A 780 17.96 -29.95 -12.83
CA LEU A 780 16.86 -29.63 -11.91
C LEU A 780 15.55 -30.26 -12.39
N LEU A 781 14.54 -30.20 -11.53
CA LEU A 781 13.17 -30.54 -11.93
C LEU A 781 12.70 -29.58 -13.04
N PRO A 782 11.90 -30.06 -14.00
CA PRO A 782 11.33 -29.19 -15.01
C PRO A 782 10.45 -28.11 -14.40
N GLU A 783 10.56 -26.90 -14.95
CA GLU A 783 9.78 -25.74 -14.54
C GLU A 783 8.90 -25.28 -15.71
N THR A 784 7.70 -24.81 -15.38
CA THR A 784 6.80 -24.15 -16.34
C THR A 784 6.61 -22.73 -15.87
N LEU A 785 7.18 -21.78 -16.60
CA LEU A 785 6.99 -20.36 -16.39
C LEU A 785 5.71 -19.91 -17.09
N ARG A 786 4.95 -19.01 -16.46
CA ARG A 786 3.78 -18.35 -17.04
C ARG A 786 4.12 -16.88 -17.22
N LEU A 787 4.09 -16.39 -18.46
CA LEU A 787 4.44 -15.01 -18.79
C LEU A 787 3.28 -14.33 -19.49
N ARG A 788 3.05 -13.06 -19.18
CA ARG A 788 2.20 -12.19 -20.00
C ARG A 788 3.11 -11.19 -20.70
N ALA A 789 3.19 -11.30 -22.02
CA ALA A 789 4.12 -10.51 -22.82
C ALA A 789 3.75 -9.02 -22.84
N THR A 790 4.74 -8.12 -22.82
CA THR A 790 4.48 -6.67 -22.90
C THR A 790 4.26 -6.24 -24.35
N ARG A 791 3.20 -5.49 -24.68
CA ARG A 791 3.02 -4.91 -26.03
C ARG A 791 3.98 -3.74 -26.26
N GLN A 792 4.82 -3.82 -27.29
CA GLN A 792 5.78 -2.79 -27.65
C GLN A 792 5.21 -1.66 -28.53
N ASN A 793 4.10 -1.89 -29.25
CA ASN A 793 3.47 -0.85 -30.07
C ASN A 793 2.94 0.34 -29.25
N ASP A 794 2.82 0.18 -27.94
CA ASP A 794 2.48 1.26 -27.02
C ASP A 794 3.71 1.95 -26.38
N ARG A 795 4.94 1.48 -26.66
CA ARG A 795 6.21 2.17 -26.36
C ARG A 795 6.53 3.26 -27.38
N ALA A 796 5.56 3.71 -28.17
CA ALA A 796 5.74 4.73 -29.19
C ALA A 796 6.08 6.08 -28.53
N PHE A 797 7.35 6.28 -28.17
CA PHE A 797 8.21 7.45 -28.41
C PHE A 797 9.57 7.25 -27.69
N GLY A 798 10.51 6.56 -28.34
CA GLY A 798 11.95 6.74 -28.08
C GLY A 798 12.72 5.48 -27.69
N PHE A 799 13.30 4.80 -28.69
CA PHE A 799 14.46 3.94 -28.46
C PHE A 799 15.63 4.83 -27.99
N TYR A 800 15.98 4.75 -26.71
CA TYR A 800 17.28 5.21 -26.23
C TYR A 800 17.90 4.10 -25.39
N THR A 801 19.04 3.63 -25.88
CA THR A 801 19.97 2.82 -25.10
C THR A 801 20.43 3.62 -23.89
N VAL A 802 20.27 3.05 -22.70
CA VAL A 802 20.88 3.58 -21.47
C VAL A 802 22.39 3.62 -21.71
N SER A 803 22.94 4.83 -21.92
CA SER A 803 24.38 5.05 -21.94
C SER A 803 24.89 4.95 -20.50
N THR A 804 25.84 4.06 -20.27
CA THR A 804 26.53 3.85 -19.00
C THR A 804 27.54 4.97 -18.68
N ASP A 805 27.60 6.05 -19.44
CA ASP A 805 28.59 7.12 -19.27
C ASP A 805 28.26 8.15 -18.15
N GLY A 806 27.12 8.03 -17.46
CA GLY A 806 26.70 8.98 -16.43
C GLY A 806 27.26 8.78 -15.01
N LEU A 807 27.99 7.69 -14.71
CA LEU A 807 28.35 7.31 -13.33
C LEU A 807 29.75 7.75 -12.86
N LYS A 808 30.34 8.81 -13.44
CA LYS A 808 31.64 9.34 -12.98
C LYS A 808 31.59 10.83 -12.68
N THR A 809 30.98 11.21 -11.56
CA THR A 809 31.43 12.36 -10.73
C THR A 809 30.60 12.41 -9.44
N ALA A 810 31.06 11.69 -8.42
CA ALA A 810 30.65 11.90 -7.03
C ALA A 810 31.82 11.53 -6.10
N GLU A 811 32.99 12.13 -6.37
CA GLU A 811 34.06 12.27 -5.39
C GLU A 811 34.32 13.77 -5.27
N ASN A 812 34.15 14.30 -4.06
CA ASN A 812 34.10 15.71 -3.65
C ASN A 812 32.72 16.36 -3.73
N PHE A 813 31.87 16.11 -2.73
CA PHE A 813 31.31 17.14 -1.84
C PHE A 813 30.85 16.50 -0.52
#